data_AF-A0A9Q0BFS3-F1
#
_entry.id   AF-A0A9Q0BFS3-F1
#
_cell.length_a   1.000
_cell.length_b   1.000
_cell.length_c   1.000
_cell.angle_alpha   90.00
_cell.angle_beta   90.00
_cell.angle_gamma   90.00
#
_symmetry.space_group_name_H-M   'P 1'
#
loop_
_entity.id
_entity.type
_entity.pdbx_description
1 polymer ?
#
loop_
_entity_poly.entity_id
_entity_poly.type
_entity_poly.pdbx_seq_one_letter_code
_entity_poly.pdbx_strand_id
1 'polypeptide(L)'
;MASGDAGSFDPLVFAAQRPNFQIGQHDSRRQAPLSDLQYGYLLNQGINFVTTPITNKNFRKRVFALVEKHLSLLRNSEKSGTTTTSALAEPVLPPLTPEDTSVFPSASVNTYTGFISPWIDLASPNPIIASISRQVLNLEINYANFTGLRTLVLPGPLRDASKNGGTQGLAQYSRAVREALTVGSRLTFLVHMPMYREPGTEQTESLSSLDKDLPSQEAEKNVDIYTSWDSWNHIRGICDYNLRLFVALQMPRKLPEKNLQDRWFAEPLHYLTLGPQVFQKNQSGYSSLTKHHQRLIFDYMRLKNYPWLLLCDVGPDVSGIDTSAGSFADKGVDISSKDQFPSLSESQNAPQPSFSTRAPSDHLDYVKWLESQQPPLTYLESDTLTSFQDWLQSPLQPLSDNLESATYEVFEGDPVKYEQYEFACIEALSEWRELKKPTSKEGVVVIAVAGSGRGPLVTRALRAAEATGVTVEVWAVEKNPNAYVYLLRMNETVWEGKVNVVKADMRAWKGPVISTTAEAGPVYGKVDILISELLGSFGDNELSPECLDGIQHVMAKPYGISVPSAYTAHFSPIATPKLYADILSRSATDETAFDTPWVVHLYALHFVSQKVPGHARIQEAWEFTHPIPEDTLQSVEARRSGGVVGGGGGSMAGAAGANDHNSRYCHRTFVCPTRGVMHGLAGYFESTLYESQSEATRGQKVEISTHPDYIEQKSKDMISWFPIFFPLKPRQQLGTSIRRLAQLYAAPDPKHPPQIGNGAPQTLNGQPLLVRYIIPAHPTLLIPGPIEFDDAVLQSMSHYSESHVGPAFVATFGETLTQLRQLFQSTDASAQPYIISGSGTLGWDLVAANLVEAGENALVLSTGYFGDAFADCLTTYGADVTKLDGAVGGRPQLPEIEKALSQKKYKILTVTHVDTSTGVLSELKDLTATVKRVSPETLVIVDGVCSVACEEIAFDEWGLDGVITASQKAIGCPAGLSISFFSGRAMQAFEKRKTSPASYFASMKNWTPIMKNYEAKKPSYFATPSPQLVHALNTALKQILAKPLSERFARHTEVSDKVKKAVQDLGLQVVATKPEDQAHAMTAIYLPENVKIPDILPKLAGKGVVFAGGIHKAIATKYIRFGHMGVSVTDPNRRDIDHALEALKSSLSECGYQKA
;
A
#
# COMPACT_ATOMS: atom_id res chain seq x y z
N MET A 1 48.29 -17.83 -33.89
CA MET A 1 47.55 -16.88 -34.75
C MET A 1 46.21 -17.55 -35.09
N ALA A 2 45.04 -17.11 -34.68
CA ALA A 2 44.65 -15.83 -34.12
C ALA A 2 43.64 -16.03 -32.98
N SER A 3 43.85 -15.22 -31.95
CA SER A 3 42.91 -14.73 -30.95
C SER A 3 41.51 -14.46 -31.50
N GLY A 4 40.50 -15.07 -30.89
CA GLY A 4 39.13 -14.57 -30.90
C GLY A 4 38.77 -14.25 -29.45
N ASP A 5 38.75 -12.97 -29.12
CA ASP A 5 38.42 -12.43 -27.80
C ASP A 5 37.11 -13.04 -27.29
N ALA A 6 37.23 -13.86 -26.23
CA ALA A 6 36.14 -14.02 -25.29
C ALA A 6 35.96 -12.65 -24.63
N GLY A 7 34.86 -11.98 -24.96
CA GLY A 7 34.58 -10.60 -24.57
C GLY A 7 34.93 -10.33 -23.12
N SER A 8 36.07 -9.68 -22.91
CA SER A 8 36.33 -8.94 -21.70
C SER A 8 35.24 -7.89 -21.61
N PHE A 9 34.49 -7.91 -20.51
CA PHE A 9 33.68 -6.78 -20.11
C PHE A 9 34.64 -5.60 -19.91
N ASP A 10 34.79 -4.76 -20.93
CA ASP A 10 35.47 -3.48 -20.81
C ASP A 10 34.55 -2.55 -20.00
N PRO A 11 34.89 -2.19 -18.75
CA PRO A 11 34.05 -1.33 -17.91
C PRO A 11 33.97 0.11 -18.46
N LEU A 12 34.76 0.45 -19.48
CA LEU A 12 34.96 1.82 -19.95
C LEU A 12 33.98 2.26 -21.06
N VAL A 13 33.01 1.43 -21.46
CA VAL A 13 32.04 1.76 -22.53
C VAL A 13 30.66 2.17 -22.01
N PHE A 14 30.50 2.41 -20.70
CA PHE A 14 29.40 3.26 -20.24
C PHE A 14 29.77 4.71 -20.57
N ALA A 15 29.08 5.30 -21.57
CA ALA A 15 29.05 6.76 -21.68
C ALA A 15 28.70 7.29 -20.28
N ALA A 16 29.60 8.08 -19.69
CA ALA A 16 29.56 8.51 -18.30
C ALA A 16 28.31 9.35 -18.00
N GLN A 17 27.18 8.67 -17.80
CA GLN A 17 25.88 9.25 -17.51
C GLN A 17 26.00 10.01 -16.19
N ARG A 18 25.54 11.25 -16.18
CA ARG A 18 25.54 12.11 -14.99
C ARG A 18 24.09 12.30 -14.53
N PRO A 19 23.86 12.55 -13.23
CA PRO A 19 22.53 12.91 -12.78
C PRO A 19 22.06 14.21 -13.46
N ASN A 20 20.78 14.27 -13.82
CA ASN A 20 20.18 15.45 -14.46
C ASN A 20 19.39 16.28 -13.45
N PHE A 21 19.29 17.59 -13.69
CA PHE A 21 18.48 18.51 -12.90
C PHE A 21 17.10 18.70 -13.55
N GLN A 22 16.05 18.61 -12.73
CA GLN A 22 14.74 19.15 -13.07
C GLN A 22 14.66 20.57 -12.49
N ILE A 23 14.63 21.59 -13.33
CA ILE A 23 14.72 23.00 -12.93
C ILE A 23 13.37 23.67 -13.15
N GLY A 24 12.74 24.14 -12.08
CA GLY A 24 11.50 24.91 -12.13
C GLY A 24 11.69 26.38 -11.78
N GLN A 25 10.66 27.17 -12.04
CA GLN A 25 10.62 28.59 -11.67
C GLN A 25 9.38 28.96 -10.84
N HIS A 26 9.62 29.70 -9.77
CA HIS A 26 8.61 30.38 -8.96
C HIS A 26 8.83 31.89 -8.99
N ASP A 27 7.76 32.64 -9.26
CA ASP A 27 7.72 34.10 -9.15
C ASP A 27 6.58 34.46 -8.21
N SER A 28 6.93 34.95 -7.02
CA SER A 28 5.98 35.34 -5.97
C SER A 28 5.12 36.55 -6.36
N ARG A 29 5.53 37.32 -7.37
CA ARG A 29 4.79 38.49 -7.88
C ARG A 29 3.70 38.10 -8.86
N ARG A 30 3.72 36.87 -9.38
CA ARG A 30 2.76 36.35 -10.36
C ARG A 30 1.33 36.37 -9.82
N GLN A 31 0.39 36.85 -10.63
CA GLN A 31 -1.03 37.00 -10.24
C GLN A 31 -2.00 36.15 -11.05
N ALA A 32 -1.54 35.61 -12.18
CA ALA A 32 -2.30 34.75 -13.07
C ALA A 32 -1.36 33.68 -13.64
N PRO A 33 -1.89 32.56 -14.16
CA PRO A 33 -1.13 31.60 -14.93
C PRO A 33 -0.38 32.28 -16.08
N LEU A 34 0.75 31.70 -16.47
CA LEU A 34 1.46 32.17 -17.67
C LEU A 34 0.62 31.91 -18.91
N SER A 35 0.70 32.81 -19.89
CA SER A 35 0.20 32.52 -21.23
C SER A 35 1.02 31.39 -21.87
N ASP A 36 0.46 30.69 -22.85
CA ASP A 36 1.19 29.62 -23.57
C ASP A 36 2.50 30.13 -24.18
N LEU A 37 2.53 31.39 -24.62
CA LEU A 37 3.72 32.07 -25.15
C LEU A 37 4.81 32.23 -24.07
N GLN A 38 4.43 32.73 -22.89
CA GLN A 38 5.35 32.90 -21.76
C GLN A 38 5.84 31.57 -21.22
N TYR A 39 4.96 30.57 -21.16
CA TYR A 39 5.30 29.21 -20.74
C TYR A 39 6.28 28.55 -21.73
N GLY A 40 5.96 28.59 -23.03
CA GLY A 40 6.83 28.08 -24.09
C GLY A 40 8.19 28.78 -24.13
N TYR A 41 8.24 30.09 -23.85
CA TYR A 41 9.50 30.81 -23.70
C TYR A 41 10.38 30.22 -22.59
N LEU A 42 9.82 29.97 -21.41
CA LEU A 42 10.56 29.39 -20.29
C LEU A 42 11.05 27.96 -20.58
N LEU A 43 10.23 27.14 -21.26
CA LEU A 43 10.64 25.81 -21.72
C LEU A 43 11.87 25.91 -22.64
N ASN A 44 11.86 26.86 -23.59
CA ASN A 44 12.99 27.10 -24.48
C ASN A 44 14.25 27.63 -23.77
N GLN A 45 14.09 28.29 -22.62
CA GLN A 45 15.22 28.66 -21.76
C GLN A 45 15.76 27.48 -20.94
N GLY A 46 15.12 26.32 -20.96
CA GLY A 46 15.48 25.12 -20.18
C GLY A 46 14.94 25.11 -18.75
N ILE A 47 13.80 25.77 -18.52
CA ILE A 47 12.96 25.53 -17.33
C ILE A 47 12.02 24.37 -17.66
N ASN A 48 11.91 23.37 -16.80
CA ASN A 48 11.12 22.16 -17.00
C ASN A 48 9.66 22.30 -16.52
N PHE A 49 9.41 23.09 -15.48
CA PHE A 49 8.09 23.30 -14.89
C PHE A 49 7.99 24.68 -14.22
N VAL A 50 6.77 25.18 -14.00
CA VAL A 50 6.57 26.46 -13.30
C VAL A 50 5.44 26.37 -12.30
N THR A 51 5.51 27.24 -11.29
CA THR A 51 4.41 27.38 -10.33
C THR A 51 3.31 28.30 -10.86
N THR A 52 2.08 28.16 -10.38
CA THR A 52 0.99 29.10 -10.67
C THR A 52 0.21 29.40 -9.40
N PRO A 53 -0.18 30.66 -9.14
CA PRO A 53 -1.12 30.94 -8.06
C PRO A 53 -2.50 30.37 -8.42
N ILE A 54 -3.23 29.87 -7.42
CA ILE A 54 -4.60 29.37 -7.61
C ILE A 54 -5.60 30.52 -7.63
N THR A 55 -5.39 31.53 -6.79
CA THR A 55 -6.21 32.75 -6.71
C THR A 55 -5.34 34.00 -6.88
N ASN A 56 -5.97 35.15 -7.07
CA ASN A 56 -5.28 36.39 -7.43
C ASN A 56 -5.46 37.53 -6.39
N LYS A 57 -4.94 38.74 -6.69
CA LYS A 57 -5.06 39.91 -5.79
C LYS A 57 -6.51 40.29 -5.46
N ASN A 58 -7.47 40.05 -6.34
CA ASN A 58 -8.87 40.40 -6.08
C ASN A 58 -9.43 39.53 -4.95
N PHE A 59 -9.18 38.23 -5.02
CA PHE A 59 -9.53 37.31 -3.95
C PHE A 59 -8.86 37.68 -2.63
N ARG A 60 -7.55 37.98 -2.65
CA ARG A 60 -6.83 38.46 -1.47
C ARG A 60 -7.49 39.70 -0.87
N LYS A 61 -7.77 40.73 -1.67
CA LYS A 61 -8.43 41.96 -1.20
C LYS A 61 -9.80 41.66 -0.56
N ARG A 62 -10.58 40.78 -1.19
CA ARG A 62 -11.91 40.35 -0.73
C ARG A 62 -11.82 39.68 0.65
N VAL A 63 -10.85 38.79 0.85
CA VAL A 63 -10.62 38.10 2.13
C VAL A 63 -10.13 39.08 3.21
N PHE A 64 -9.13 39.91 2.90
CA PHE A 64 -8.59 40.88 3.85
C PHE A 64 -9.66 41.88 4.33
N ALA A 65 -10.48 42.40 3.42
CA ALA A 65 -11.59 43.30 3.77
C ALA A 65 -12.63 42.63 4.67
N LEU A 66 -12.93 41.34 4.44
CA LEU A 66 -13.84 40.57 5.30
C LEU A 66 -13.30 40.43 6.72
N VAL A 67 -12.03 40.04 6.84
CA VAL A 67 -11.37 39.85 8.15
C VAL A 67 -11.23 41.16 8.91
N GLU A 68 -10.77 42.22 8.24
CA GLU A 68 -10.62 43.56 8.85
C GLU A 68 -11.96 44.11 9.35
N LYS A 69 -13.03 43.97 8.54
CA LYS A 69 -14.39 44.34 8.94
C LYS A 69 -14.86 43.56 10.16
N HIS A 70 -14.58 42.27 10.24
CA HIS A 70 -15.01 41.44 11.37
C HIS A 70 -14.22 41.75 12.65
N LEU A 71 -12.89 41.88 12.56
CA LEU A 71 -12.03 42.22 13.71
C LEU A 71 -12.36 43.61 14.27
N SER A 72 -12.69 44.58 13.42
CA SER A 72 -13.11 45.92 13.88
C SER A 72 -14.47 45.90 14.61
N LEU A 73 -15.42 45.06 14.17
CA LEU A 73 -16.70 44.87 14.87
C LEU A 73 -16.51 44.28 16.27
N LEU A 74 -15.63 43.28 16.40
CA LEU A 74 -15.30 42.66 17.70
C LEU A 74 -14.70 43.69 18.66
N ARG A 75 -13.69 44.45 18.23
CA ARG A 75 -13.06 45.52 19.04
C ARG A 75 -14.04 46.60 19.50
N ASN A 76 -15.03 46.94 18.67
CA ASN A 76 -16.05 47.93 19.01
C ASN A 76 -17.08 47.37 20.02
N SER A 77 -17.39 46.08 19.96
CA SER A 77 -18.30 45.43 20.90
C SER A 77 -17.72 45.32 22.32
N GLU A 78 -16.41 45.08 22.46
CA GLU A 78 -15.73 45.00 23.75
C GLU A 78 -15.64 46.36 24.47
N LYS A 79 -15.56 47.48 23.73
CA LYS A 79 -15.49 48.84 24.29
C LYS A 79 -16.84 49.38 24.79
N SER A 80 -17.97 48.80 24.38
CA SER A 80 -19.32 49.34 24.68
C SER A 80 -19.89 48.88 26.03
N GLY A 81 -19.24 47.99 26.78
CA GLY A 81 -19.59 47.63 28.16
C GLY A 81 -20.98 47.01 28.38
N THR A 82 -21.73 46.66 27.34
CA THR A 82 -23.07 46.09 27.45
C THR A 82 -23.01 44.56 27.60
N THR A 83 -23.52 44.06 28.72
CA THR A 83 -23.61 42.64 29.16
C THR A 83 -24.56 41.74 28.34
N THR A 84 -24.75 42.03 27.06
CA THR A 84 -25.52 41.17 26.12
C THR A 84 -24.61 40.68 25.01
N THR A 85 -23.76 39.70 25.29
CA THR A 85 -22.99 38.96 24.27
C THR A 85 -23.92 38.01 23.52
N SER A 86 -24.63 38.51 22.51
CA SER A 86 -25.05 37.66 21.40
C SER A 86 -23.76 37.28 20.63
N ALA A 87 -23.40 36.01 20.62
CA ALA A 87 -22.24 35.51 19.89
C ALA A 87 -22.30 35.97 18.43
N LEU A 88 -21.40 36.87 18.03
CA LEU A 88 -21.23 37.24 16.62
C LEU A 88 -20.88 35.97 15.84
N ALA A 89 -21.65 35.65 14.81
CA ALA A 89 -21.39 34.48 13.96
C ALA A 89 -20.00 34.62 13.31
N GLU A 90 -19.27 33.51 13.24
CA GLU A 90 -17.96 33.48 12.57
C GLU A 90 -18.09 33.91 11.10
N PRO A 91 -17.12 34.66 10.55
CA PRO A 91 -17.15 35.07 9.16
C PRO A 91 -17.02 33.84 8.24
N VAL A 92 -17.92 33.73 7.26
CA VAL A 92 -17.90 32.68 6.23
C VAL A 92 -17.48 33.28 4.90
N LEU A 93 -16.51 32.64 4.24
CA LEU A 93 -15.99 33.09 2.97
C LEU A 93 -16.89 32.61 1.80
N PRO A 94 -17.40 33.52 0.94
CA PRO A 94 -18.19 33.10 -0.21
C PRO A 94 -17.34 32.34 -1.26
N PRO A 95 -17.95 31.52 -2.12
CA PRO A 95 -17.25 30.77 -3.18
C PRO A 95 -16.37 31.64 -4.09
N LEU A 96 -15.46 30.99 -4.82
CA LEU A 96 -14.65 31.65 -5.85
C LEU A 96 -15.53 32.08 -7.03
N THR A 97 -15.23 33.26 -7.57
CA THR A 97 -15.81 33.81 -8.80
C THR A 97 -14.75 33.85 -9.90
N PRO A 98 -15.13 34.05 -11.18
CA PRO A 98 -14.15 34.22 -12.27
C PRO A 98 -13.17 35.38 -12.07
N GLU A 99 -13.49 36.37 -11.23
CA GLU A 99 -12.59 37.48 -10.91
C GLU A 99 -11.51 37.09 -9.88
N ASP A 100 -11.74 36.01 -9.12
CA ASP A 100 -10.86 35.55 -8.03
C ASP A 100 -9.75 34.61 -8.50
N THR A 101 -9.90 33.99 -9.67
CA THR A 101 -8.96 33.02 -10.23
C THR A 101 -8.92 33.07 -11.75
N SER A 102 -7.72 32.93 -12.31
CA SER A 102 -7.49 32.80 -13.75
C SER A 102 -7.02 31.39 -14.14
N VAL A 103 -6.98 30.45 -13.17
CA VAL A 103 -6.66 29.05 -13.45
C VAL A 103 -7.86 28.39 -14.10
N PHE A 104 -7.64 27.72 -15.23
CA PHE A 104 -8.66 27.06 -16.02
C PHE A 104 -8.14 25.70 -16.53
N PRO A 105 -9.01 24.67 -16.70
CA PRO A 105 -8.59 23.40 -17.28
C PRO A 105 -7.99 23.58 -18.69
N SER A 106 -6.74 23.15 -18.89
CA SER A 106 -6.04 23.24 -20.18
C SER A 106 -5.03 22.10 -20.34
N ALA A 107 -4.48 21.90 -21.55
CA ALA A 107 -3.46 20.88 -21.79
C ALA A 107 -2.21 21.07 -20.89
N SER A 108 -1.86 22.32 -20.61
CA SER A 108 -0.71 22.71 -19.77
C SER A 108 -1.02 22.68 -18.27
N VAL A 109 -2.29 22.52 -17.85
CA VAL A 109 -2.66 22.60 -16.42
C VAL A 109 -1.95 21.53 -15.58
N ASN A 110 -1.73 20.35 -16.16
CA ASN A 110 -1.07 19.23 -15.48
C ASN A 110 0.44 19.44 -15.29
N THR A 111 1.06 20.39 -16.00
CA THR A 111 2.50 20.69 -15.87
C THR A 111 2.76 21.82 -14.88
N TYR A 112 1.73 22.57 -14.49
CA TYR A 112 1.83 23.57 -13.45
C TYR A 112 1.87 22.94 -12.06
N THR A 113 2.64 23.56 -11.17
CA THR A 113 2.55 23.35 -9.73
C THR A 113 1.70 24.46 -9.11
N GLY A 114 0.56 24.12 -8.52
CA GLY A 114 -0.26 25.11 -7.82
C GLY A 114 0.44 25.61 -6.56
N PHE A 115 0.43 26.91 -6.32
CA PHE A 115 0.96 27.52 -5.10
C PHE A 115 -0.22 28.10 -4.31
N ILE A 116 -0.40 27.60 -3.09
CA ILE A 116 -1.47 28.05 -2.18
C ILE A 116 -1.14 29.45 -1.68
N SER A 117 -2.15 30.29 -1.52
CA SER A 117 -2.01 31.68 -1.11
C SER A 117 -1.05 31.85 0.09
N PRO A 118 0.12 32.50 -0.07
CA PRO A 118 1.16 32.55 0.97
C PRO A 118 0.81 33.46 2.16
N TRP A 119 -0.26 34.24 2.04
CA TRP A 119 -0.73 35.19 3.06
C TRP A 119 -1.68 34.57 4.09
N ILE A 120 -2.08 33.29 3.92
CA ILE A 120 -2.87 32.58 4.93
C ILE A 120 -2.01 32.21 6.14
N ASP A 121 -2.63 32.08 7.32
CA ASP A 121 -1.96 31.65 8.54
C ASP A 121 -2.79 30.59 9.28
N LEU A 122 -2.56 29.33 8.91
CA LEU A 122 -3.25 28.17 9.50
C LEU A 122 -2.81 27.89 10.95
N ALA A 123 -1.70 28.46 11.40
CA ALA A 123 -1.16 28.31 12.74
C ALA A 123 -1.41 29.55 13.62
N SER A 124 -2.24 30.49 13.16
CA SER A 124 -2.51 31.73 13.87
C SER A 124 -3.11 31.44 15.25
N PRO A 125 -2.61 32.08 16.32
CA PRO A 125 -3.22 31.97 17.64
C PRO A 125 -4.60 32.63 17.70
N ASN A 126 -4.95 33.49 16.72
CA ASN A 126 -6.30 34.01 16.57
C ASN A 126 -7.18 32.97 15.84
N PRO A 127 -8.21 32.41 16.52
CA PRO A 127 -9.04 31.34 15.94
C PRO A 127 -9.81 31.77 14.70
N ILE A 128 -10.15 33.05 14.55
CA ILE A 128 -10.86 33.59 13.38
C ILE A 128 -9.93 33.59 12.17
N ILE A 129 -8.68 34.00 12.36
CA ILE A 129 -7.67 34.01 11.30
C ILE A 129 -7.34 32.59 10.86
N ALA A 130 -7.17 31.67 11.82
CA ALA A 130 -6.97 30.25 11.51
C ALA A 130 -8.18 29.63 10.77
N SER A 131 -9.42 29.96 11.20
CA SER A 131 -10.66 29.48 10.56
C SER A 131 -10.80 30.00 9.12
N ILE A 132 -10.59 31.30 8.88
CA ILE A 132 -10.62 31.88 7.52
C ILE A 132 -9.50 31.34 6.65
N SER A 133 -8.28 31.20 7.19
CA SER A 133 -7.14 30.61 6.48
C SER A 133 -7.44 29.19 6.01
N ARG A 134 -8.11 28.39 6.85
CA ARG A 134 -8.59 27.05 6.49
C ARG A 134 -9.68 27.09 5.43
N GLN A 135 -10.62 28.03 5.49
CA GLN A 135 -11.66 28.19 4.45
C GLN A 135 -11.03 28.54 3.10
N VAL A 136 -10.04 29.45 3.07
CA VAL A 136 -9.26 29.78 1.87
C VAL A 136 -8.57 28.53 1.32
N LEU A 137 -7.83 27.80 2.17
CA LEU A 137 -7.14 26.57 1.79
C LEU A 137 -8.10 25.58 1.11
N ASN A 138 -9.27 25.35 1.72
CA ASN A 138 -10.26 24.41 1.18
C ASN A 138 -10.84 24.87 -0.17
N LEU A 139 -11.11 26.17 -0.35
CA LEU A 139 -11.56 26.69 -1.65
C LEU A 139 -10.50 26.51 -2.73
N GLU A 140 -9.24 26.82 -2.43
CA GLU A 140 -8.14 26.69 -3.38
C GLU A 140 -7.87 25.22 -3.75
N ILE A 141 -7.88 24.30 -2.78
CA ILE A 141 -7.70 22.86 -3.03
C ILE A 141 -8.84 22.32 -3.89
N ASN A 142 -10.09 22.64 -3.56
CA ASN A 142 -11.25 22.18 -4.33
C ASN A 142 -11.18 22.67 -5.77
N TYR A 143 -10.81 23.93 -5.97
CA TYR A 143 -10.68 24.50 -7.31
C TYR A 143 -9.48 23.93 -8.08
N ALA A 144 -8.34 23.72 -7.41
CA ALA A 144 -7.18 23.06 -8.01
C ALA A 144 -7.48 21.62 -8.45
N ASN A 145 -8.20 20.87 -7.62
CA ASN A 145 -8.64 19.51 -7.94
C ASN A 145 -9.63 19.50 -9.11
N PHE A 146 -10.53 20.50 -9.19
CA PHE A 146 -11.44 20.68 -10.32
C PHE A 146 -10.71 21.02 -11.62
N THR A 147 -9.69 21.89 -11.56
CA THR A 147 -8.95 22.32 -12.75
C THR A 147 -7.95 21.28 -13.27
N GLY A 148 -7.66 20.25 -12.49
CA GLY A 148 -6.76 19.16 -12.88
C GLY A 148 -5.29 19.38 -12.52
N LEU A 149 -4.98 20.31 -11.61
CA LEU A 149 -3.64 20.38 -11.02
C LEU A 149 -3.31 19.05 -10.32
N ARG A 150 -2.02 18.67 -10.32
CA ARG A 150 -1.56 17.43 -9.65
C ARG A 150 -0.77 17.68 -8.38
N THR A 151 -0.11 18.82 -8.28
CA THR A 151 0.84 19.12 -7.22
C THR A 151 0.55 20.50 -6.64
N LEU A 152 0.44 20.59 -5.32
CA LEU A 152 0.23 21.83 -4.58
C LEU A 152 1.35 22.10 -3.58
N VAL A 153 1.89 23.31 -3.59
CA VAL A 153 2.80 23.81 -2.56
C VAL A 153 1.99 24.60 -1.53
N LEU A 154 2.02 24.11 -0.29
CA LEU A 154 1.44 24.73 0.90
C LEU A 154 2.49 25.62 1.57
N PRO A 155 2.17 26.86 1.95
CA PRO A 155 3.07 27.64 2.79
C PRO A 155 3.27 26.91 4.13
N GLY A 156 4.51 26.72 4.55
CA GLY A 156 4.82 26.15 5.86
C GLY A 156 4.26 27.00 7.01
N PRO A 157 4.20 26.47 8.24
CA PRO A 157 3.74 27.23 9.38
C PRO A 157 4.59 28.49 9.55
N LEU A 158 3.98 29.62 9.94
CA LEU A 158 4.70 30.89 10.13
C LEU A 158 5.58 30.88 11.39
N ARG A 159 5.34 29.93 12.31
CA ARG A 159 6.09 29.72 13.56
C ARG A 159 6.40 28.24 13.70
N ASP A 160 7.62 27.92 14.13
CA ASP A 160 8.01 26.53 14.39
C ASP A 160 7.56 26.07 15.79
N ALA A 161 7.62 24.76 16.02
CA ALA A 161 7.51 24.15 17.33
C ALA A 161 8.50 24.80 18.33
N SER A 162 7.99 25.38 19.41
CA SER A 162 8.79 25.94 20.50
C SER A 162 8.38 25.35 21.85
N LYS A 163 9.31 25.32 22.82
CA LYS A 163 9.06 24.81 24.19
C LYS A 163 7.99 25.60 24.96
N ASN A 164 7.68 26.83 24.54
CA ASN A 164 6.87 27.79 25.29
C ASN A 164 5.46 28.04 24.69
N GLY A 165 4.91 27.12 23.88
CA GLY A 165 3.49 27.20 23.46
C GLY A 165 3.19 27.09 21.96
N GLY A 166 4.14 26.67 21.12
CA GLY A 166 3.90 26.44 19.69
C GLY A 166 3.03 25.22 19.34
N THR A 167 2.64 24.39 20.31
CA THR A 167 1.97 23.10 20.07
C THR A 167 0.54 23.23 19.56
N GLN A 168 -0.21 24.27 19.96
CA GLN A 168 -1.61 24.41 19.55
C GLN A 168 -1.75 24.87 18.08
N GLY A 169 -1.04 25.92 17.67
CA GLY A 169 -1.06 26.42 16.30
C GLY A 169 -0.49 25.40 15.30
N LEU A 170 0.58 24.69 15.68
CA LEU A 170 1.14 23.62 14.85
C LEU A 170 0.20 22.42 14.73
N ALA A 171 -0.52 22.05 15.79
CA ALA A 171 -1.54 20.99 15.72
C ALA A 171 -2.71 21.40 14.81
N GLN A 172 -3.14 22.67 14.85
CA GLN A 172 -4.15 23.20 13.95
C GLN A 172 -3.70 23.14 12.48
N TYR A 173 -2.48 23.62 12.20
CA TYR A 173 -1.86 23.50 10.87
C TYR A 173 -1.85 22.04 10.39
N SER A 174 -1.40 21.12 11.24
CA SER A 174 -1.28 19.70 10.90
C SER A 174 -2.64 19.05 10.61
N ARG A 175 -3.68 19.41 11.37
CA ARG A 175 -5.06 18.98 11.09
C ARG A 175 -5.58 19.53 9.75
N ALA A 176 -5.27 20.78 9.43
CA ALA A 176 -5.64 21.37 8.14
C ALA A 176 -4.94 20.64 6.97
N VAL A 177 -3.68 20.25 7.12
CA VAL A 177 -2.96 19.42 6.12
C VAL A 177 -3.60 18.03 5.98
N ARG A 178 -3.98 17.39 7.09
CA ARG A 178 -4.68 16.09 7.06
C ARG A 178 -6.05 16.19 6.36
N GLU A 179 -6.79 17.26 6.63
CA GLU A 179 -8.05 17.57 5.94
C GLU A 179 -7.80 17.80 4.44
N ALA A 180 -6.80 18.59 4.08
CA ALA A 180 -6.39 18.84 2.71
C ALA A 180 -6.08 17.54 1.93
N LEU A 181 -5.34 16.61 2.55
CA LEU A 181 -5.06 15.29 1.99
C LEU A 181 -6.34 14.49 1.73
N THR A 182 -7.36 14.64 2.57
CA THR A 182 -8.65 13.94 2.43
C THR A 182 -9.48 14.55 1.30
N VAL A 183 -9.54 15.88 1.23
CA VAL A 183 -10.31 16.62 0.21
C VAL A 183 -9.68 16.47 -1.18
N GLY A 184 -8.37 16.62 -1.28
CA GLY A 184 -7.60 16.49 -2.51
C GLY A 184 -7.09 15.08 -2.75
N SER A 185 -7.97 14.10 -2.97
CA SER A 185 -7.61 12.67 -3.05
C SER A 185 -6.60 12.31 -4.16
N ARG A 186 -6.51 13.12 -5.22
CA ARG A 186 -5.58 12.94 -6.35
C ARG A 186 -4.40 13.91 -6.36
N LEU A 187 -4.34 14.81 -5.38
CA LEU A 187 -3.30 15.83 -5.28
C LEU A 187 -2.11 15.35 -4.45
N THR A 188 -0.92 15.73 -4.88
CA THR A 188 0.31 15.65 -4.10
C THR A 188 0.52 16.98 -3.39
N PHE A 189 0.82 16.94 -2.09
CA PHE A 189 0.98 18.14 -1.26
C PHE A 189 2.44 18.30 -0.83
N LEU A 190 3.00 19.48 -1.02
CA LEU A 190 4.34 19.84 -0.58
C LEU A 190 4.24 20.92 0.47
N VAL A 191 4.71 20.67 1.69
CA VAL A 191 4.82 21.72 2.70
C VAL A 191 6.14 22.46 2.48
N HIS A 192 6.07 23.77 2.22
CA HIS A 192 7.25 24.61 2.02
C HIS A 192 7.90 24.96 3.36
N MET A 193 8.97 24.24 3.70
CA MET A 193 9.63 24.33 5.00
C MET A 193 11.03 24.95 4.85
N PRO A 194 11.43 25.90 5.71
CA PRO A 194 12.84 26.27 5.84
C PRO A 194 13.64 25.12 6.46
N MET A 195 14.90 24.96 6.03
CA MET A 195 15.81 24.00 6.67
C MET A 195 16.01 24.33 8.16
N TYR A 196 16.16 25.62 8.46
CA TYR A 196 16.04 26.26 9.76
C TYR A 196 15.70 27.75 9.54
N ARG A 197 15.13 28.43 10.53
CA ARG A 197 14.81 29.87 10.41
C ARG A 197 16.04 30.74 10.64
N GLU A 198 16.40 31.55 9.65
CA GLU A 198 17.48 32.53 9.79
C GLU A 198 16.98 33.78 10.55
N PRO A 199 17.76 34.35 11.49
CA PRO A 199 17.42 35.61 12.13
C PRO A 199 17.33 36.76 11.12
N GLY A 200 16.30 37.59 11.23
CA GLY A 200 16.12 38.77 10.37
C GLY A 200 15.43 38.49 9.02
N THR A 201 15.05 37.24 8.74
CA THR A 201 14.09 36.89 7.67
C THR A 201 12.65 36.93 8.23
N GLU A 202 12.13 38.11 8.57
CA GLU A 202 10.72 38.28 8.95
C GLU A 202 9.81 38.54 7.73
N GLN A 203 8.54 38.17 7.89
CA GLN A 203 7.60 37.70 6.85
C GLN A 203 6.99 38.77 5.93
N THR A 204 6.64 38.28 4.73
CA THR A 204 5.58 38.78 3.84
C THR A 204 4.27 39.03 4.61
N GLU A 205 3.56 40.13 4.32
CA GLU A 205 2.26 40.48 4.91
C GLU A 205 1.27 39.30 4.89
N SER A 206 0.80 38.87 6.07
CA SER A 206 -0.15 37.75 6.26
C SER A 206 -1.46 38.24 6.88
N LEU A 207 -2.48 37.38 6.95
CA LEU A 207 -3.73 37.73 7.65
C LEU A 207 -3.50 38.09 9.12
N SER A 208 -2.52 37.45 9.77
CA SER A 208 -2.14 37.75 11.15
C SER A 208 -1.59 39.18 11.32
N SER A 209 -1.13 39.83 10.24
CA SER A 209 -0.73 41.24 10.26
C SER A 209 -1.91 42.21 10.52
N LEU A 210 -3.17 41.78 10.32
CA LEU A 210 -4.36 42.59 10.63
C LEU A 210 -4.68 42.66 12.14
N ASP A 211 -4.15 41.71 12.91
CA ASP A 211 -4.37 41.63 14.35
C ASP A 211 -3.22 42.27 15.13
N LYS A 212 -3.38 43.58 15.40
CA LYS A 212 -2.43 44.41 16.16
C LYS A 212 -2.26 44.00 17.62
N ASP A 213 -3.13 43.15 18.15
CA ASP A 213 -3.11 42.71 19.55
C ASP A 213 -2.24 41.44 19.72
N LEU A 214 -1.76 40.85 18.62
CA LEU A 214 -0.83 39.72 18.66
C LEU A 214 0.56 40.19 19.13
N PRO A 215 1.19 39.47 20.08
CA PRO A 215 2.53 39.81 20.53
C PRO A 215 3.52 39.77 19.36
N SER A 216 4.26 40.88 19.19
CA SER A 216 5.39 40.98 18.26
C SER A 216 6.44 39.92 18.59
N GLN A 217 6.98 39.26 17.57
CA GLN A 217 8.00 38.25 17.77
C GLN A 217 9.28 38.90 18.32
N GLU A 218 9.62 38.63 19.57
CA GLU A 218 10.97 38.95 20.07
C GLU A 218 11.95 37.95 19.46
N ALA A 219 13.00 38.45 18.81
CA ALA A 219 14.07 37.61 18.27
C ALA A 219 14.81 36.91 19.43
N GLU A 220 14.63 35.59 19.57
CA GLU A 220 15.40 34.79 20.51
C GLU A 220 16.91 34.88 20.17
N LYS A 221 17.76 35.11 21.19
CA LYS A 221 19.21 35.27 21.01
C LYS A 221 19.92 33.99 20.56
N ASN A 222 19.32 32.81 20.77
CA ASN A 222 19.88 31.51 20.41
C ASN A 222 18.92 30.78 19.45
N VAL A 223 19.34 30.59 18.20
CA VAL A 223 18.55 29.87 17.19
C VAL A 223 18.66 28.36 17.42
N ASP A 224 17.56 27.72 17.76
CA ASP A 224 17.47 26.26 17.74
C ASP A 224 17.24 25.77 16.31
N ILE A 225 18.30 25.30 15.66
CA ILE A 225 18.29 24.91 14.24
C ILE A 225 17.38 23.69 13.94
N TYR A 226 16.89 22.98 14.96
CA TYR A 226 16.11 21.75 14.78
C TYR A 226 14.59 21.97 14.76
N THR A 227 14.10 23.15 15.15
CA THR A 227 12.65 23.41 15.33
C THR A 227 11.85 23.27 14.04
N SER A 228 12.42 23.64 12.90
CA SER A 228 11.75 23.50 11.60
C SER A 228 11.56 22.02 11.22
N TRP A 229 12.57 21.18 11.49
CA TRP A 229 12.46 19.74 11.31
C TRP A 229 11.46 19.10 12.30
N ASP A 230 11.46 19.53 13.57
CA ASP A 230 10.47 19.04 14.55
C ASP A 230 9.03 19.39 14.14
N SER A 231 8.85 20.56 13.54
CA SER A 231 7.56 21.00 13.00
C SER A 231 7.10 20.09 11.87
N TRP A 232 8.01 19.80 10.93
CA TRP A 232 7.75 18.82 9.87
C TRP A 232 7.42 17.43 10.44
N ASN A 233 8.22 16.93 11.39
CA ASN A 233 8.00 15.65 12.05
C ASN A 233 6.62 15.57 12.72
N HIS A 234 6.18 16.65 13.37
CA HIS A 234 4.84 16.74 13.94
C HIS A 234 3.75 16.70 12.85
N ILE A 235 3.92 17.46 11.77
CA ILE A 235 2.98 17.51 10.64
C ILE A 235 2.84 16.10 10.02
N ARG A 236 3.94 15.46 9.62
CA ARG A 236 3.90 14.12 9.02
C ARG A 236 3.37 13.05 9.97
N GLY A 237 3.63 13.19 11.28
CA GLY A 237 3.09 12.30 12.30
C GLY A 237 1.57 12.38 12.42
N ILE A 238 0.99 13.59 12.48
CA ILE A 238 -0.48 13.79 12.54
C ILE A 238 -1.17 13.36 11.24
N CYS A 239 -0.47 13.47 10.11
CA CYS A 239 -0.92 13.02 8.80
C CYS A 239 -0.65 11.52 8.55
N ASP A 240 -0.31 10.74 9.59
CA ASP A 240 -0.11 9.30 9.52
C ASP A 240 0.88 8.87 8.41
N TYR A 241 1.95 9.65 8.24
CA TYR A 241 3.01 9.42 7.23
C TYR A 241 2.47 9.22 5.80
N ASN A 242 1.44 9.98 5.42
CA ASN A 242 0.80 9.86 4.11
C ASN A 242 1.79 9.95 2.92
N LEU A 243 1.74 8.96 2.02
CA LEU A 243 2.65 8.85 0.86
C LEU A 243 2.49 9.98 -0.19
N ARG A 244 1.44 10.82 -0.09
CA ARG A 244 1.24 12.01 -0.96
C ARG A 244 1.72 13.32 -0.33
N LEU A 245 2.33 13.27 0.87
CA LEU A 245 2.80 14.43 1.60
C LEU A 245 4.33 14.51 1.54
N PHE A 246 4.84 15.56 0.92
CA PHE A 246 6.26 15.81 0.71
C PHE A 246 6.68 17.16 1.29
N VAL A 247 7.98 17.40 1.28
CA VAL A 247 8.57 18.69 1.66
C VAL A 247 9.12 19.41 0.43
N ALA A 248 8.81 20.70 0.32
CA ALA A 248 9.62 21.63 -0.46
C ALA A 248 10.58 22.31 0.51
N LEU A 249 11.88 21.98 0.44
CA LEU A 249 12.87 22.43 1.41
C LEU A 249 13.52 23.73 0.93
N GLN A 250 13.36 24.80 1.70
CA GLN A 250 14.03 26.06 1.44
C GLN A 250 15.48 26.02 1.91
N MET A 251 16.38 26.22 0.94
CA MET A 251 17.80 26.28 1.18
C MET A 251 18.16 27.57 1.93
N PRO A 252 18.91 27.48 3.04
CA PRO A 252 19.32 28.65 3.82
C PRO A 252 20.50 29.37 3.14
N ARG A 253 20.78 30.61 3.53
CA ARG A 253 22.01 31.30 3.09
C ARG A 253 23.27 30.59 3.58
N LYS A 254 23.24 30.04 4.81
CA LYS A 254 24.34 29.27 5.41
C LYS A 254 23.86 27.86 5.73
N LEU A 255 24.57 26.83 5.28
CA LEU A 255 24.19 25.45 5.64
C LEU A 255 24.43 25.16 7.12
N PRO A 256 23.54 24.40 7.79
CA PRO A 256 23.70 23.99 9.18
C PRO A 256 24.73 22.86 9.31
N GLU A 257 24.91 22.32 10.50
CA GLU A 257 25.76 21.15 10.73
C GLU A 257 25.28 19.90 9.98
N LYS A 258 26.21 18.98 9.67
CA LYS A 258 25.95 17.78 8.86
C LYS A 258 24.83 16.91 9.45
N ASN A 259 24.69 16.84 10.78
CA ASN A 259 23.63 16.06 11.41
C ASN A 259 22.22 16.53 11.02
N LEU A 260 21.99 17.85 10.91
CA LEU A 260 20.70 18.37 10.45
C LEU A 260 20.51 18.17 8.94
N GLN A 261 21.58 18.30 8.16
CA GLN A 261 21.53 18.01 6.72
C GLN A 261 21.12 16.56 6.45
N ASP A 262 21.71 15.61 7.16
CA ASP A 262 21.44 14.17 7.01
C ASP A 262 20.00 13.79 7.40
N ARG A 263 19.39 14.52 8.35
CA ARG A 263 17.97 14.33 8.67
C ARG A 263 17.09 14.71 7.52
N TRP A 264 17.29 15.90 6.96
CA TRP A 264 16.52 16.36 5.80
C TRP A 264 16.77 15.46 4.58
N PHE A 265 17.97 14.89 4.45
CA PHE A 265 18.28 13.91 3.42
C PHE A 265 17.42 12.64 3.51
N ALA A 266 17.04 12.22 4.72
CA ALA A 266 16.18 11.06 4.94
C ALA A 266 14.68 11.35 4.74
N GLU A 267 14.26 12.62 4.71
CA GLU A 267 12.85 13.02 4.60
C GLU A 267 12.33 12.91 3.15
N PRO A 268 11.00 12.78 2.93
CA PRO A 268 10.42 12.74 1.58
C PRO A 268 10.43 14.13 0.93
N LEU A 269 11.59 14.56 0.45
CA LEU A 269 11.76 15.83 -0.26
C LEU A 269 11.30 15.69 -1.71
N HIS A 270 10.54 16.67 -2.19
CA HIS A 270 10.22 16.78 -3.61
C HIS A 270 10.88 17.99 -4.26
N TYR A 271 11.02 19.14 -3.56
CA TYR A 271 11.72 20.31 -4.06
C TYR A 271 12.85 20.79 -3.16
N LEU A 272 13.93 21.31 -3.77
CA LEU A 272 14.89 22.21 -3.13
C LEU A 272 14.66 23.63 -3.68
N THR A 273 14.21 24.55 -2.84
CA THR A 273 13.90 25.91 -3.28
C THR A 273 15.11 26.84 -3.07
N LEU A 274 15.55 27.48 -4.15
CA LEU A 274 16.73 28.35 -4.19
C LEU A 274 16.30 29.80 -4.41
N GLY A 275 16.33 30.59 -3.34
CA GLY A 275 16.06 32.04 -3.40
C GLY A 275 17.33 32.88 -3.61
N PRO A 276 17.19 34.19 -3.83
CA PRO A 276 18.33 35.08 -4.10
C PRO A 276 19.39 35.08 -2.99
N GLN A 277 18.98 34.90 -1.73
CA GLN A 277 19.85 34.87 -0.56
C GLN A 277 20.84 33.69 -0.52
N VAL A 278 20.57 32.63 -1.28
CA VAL A 278 21.42 31.42 -1.32
C VAL A 278 22.61 31.63 -2.26
N PHE A 279 22.49 32.53 -3.23
CA PHE A 279 23.52 32.83 -4.22
C PHE A 279 24.48 33.91 -3.71
N GLN A 280 25.75 33.75 -4.04
CA GLN A 280 26.80 34.73 -3.83
C GLN A 280 27.43 35.12 -5.17
N LYS A 281 27.91 36.35 -5.27
CA LYS A 281 28.65 36.81 -6.45
C LYS A 281 30.08 36.26 -6.40
N ASN A 282 30.52 35.62 -7.49
CA ASN A 282 31.90 35.19 -7.64
C ASN A 282 32.81 36.40 -7.95
N GLN A 283 34.12 36.17 -8.07
CA GLN A 283 35.10 37.24 -8.37
C GLN A 283 34.80 37.98 -9.68
N SER A 284 34.12 37.33 -10.62
CA SER A 284 33.73 37.89 -11.92
C SER A 284 32.31 38.49 -11.93
N GLY A 285 31.63 38.58 -10.78
CA GLY A 285 30.29 39.17 -10.65
C GLY A 285 29.12 38.26 -11.05
N TYR A 286 29.35 36.98 -11.34
CA TYR A 286 28.28 36.01 -11.65
C TYR A 286 27.74 35.34 -10.37
N SER A 287 26.46 34.98 -10.39
CA SER A 287 25.82 34.26 -9.29
C SER A 287 26.36 32.82 -9.17
N SER A 288 26.65 32.39 -7.94
CA SER A 288 27.21 31.06 -7.65
C SER A 288 26.79 30.56 -6.28
N LEU A 289 26.84 29.24 -6.07
CA LEU A 289 26.61 28.60 -4.78
C LEU A 289 27.95 28.27 -4.11
N THR A 290 27.99 28.29 -2.78
CA THR A 290 29.17 27.83 -2.02
C THR A 290 29.47 26.35 -2.29
N LYS A 291 30.70 25.89 -2.05
CA LYS A 291 31.06 24.47 -2.20
C LYS A 291 30.24 23.52 -1.33
N HIS A 292 29.81 23.96 -0.14
CA HIS A 292 28.95 23.14 0.72
C HIS A 292 27.56 22.92 0.12
N HIS A 293 26.97 23.97 -0.46
CA HIS A 293 25.71 23.87 -1.21
C HIS A 293 25.83 22.98 -2.44
N GLN A 294 26.91 23.11 -3.21
CA GLN A 294 27.18 22.26 -4.37
C GLN A 294 27.22 20.77 -3.96
N ARG A 295 27.99 20.45 -2.91
CA ARG A 295 28.11 19.07 -2.41
C ARG A 295 26.77 18.51 -1.94
N LEU A 296 26.02 19.28 -1.15
CA LEU A 296 24.71 18.84 -0.67
C LEU A 296 23.75 18.57 -1.83
N ILE A 297 23.69 19.44 -2.84
CA ILE A 297 22.88 19.21 -4.04
C ILE A 297 23.34 17.95 -4.76
N PHE A 298 24.64 17.73 -4.93
CA PHE A 298 25.16 16.52 -5.57
C PHE A 298 24.78 15.25 -4.81
N ASP A 299 24.82 15.27 -3.48
CA ASP A 299 24.39 14.15 -2.64
C ASP A 299 22.89 13.84 -2.88
N TYR A 300 22.01 14.87 -2.91
CA TYR A 300 20.58 14.71 -3.19
C TYR A 300 20.28 14.14 -4.58
N MET A 301 21.13 14.43 -5.57
CA MET A 301 20.90 14.04 -6.97
C MET A 301 21.24 12.58 -7.24
N ARG A 302 21.74 11.86 -6.23
CA ARG A 302 21.95 10.41 -6.26
C ARG A 302 20.76 9.61 -5.74
N LEU A 303 19.75 10.28 -5.17
CA LEU A 303 18.50 9.63 -4.78
C LEU A 303 17.73 9.18 -6.03
N LYS A 304 17.16 7.96 -5.99
CA LYS A 304 16.23 7.45 -7.00
C LYS A 304 15.11 8.44 -7.33
N ASN A 305 14.57 9.06 -6.28
CA ASN A 305 13.61 10.15 -6.38
C ASN A 305 14.29 11.44 -5.90
N TYR A 306 15.19 11.99 -6.71
CA TYR A 306 15.89 13.22 -6.37
C TYR A 306 14.93 14.43 -6.38
N PRO A 307 15.10 15.40 -5.46
CA PRO A 307 14.25 16.57 -5.41
C PRO A 307 14.53 17.50 -6.59
N TRP A 308 13.47 18.11 -7.15
CA TRP A 308 13.62 19.08 -8.23
C TRP A 308 14.08 20.43 -7.69
N LEU A 309 14.87 21.16 -8.48
CA LEU A 309 15.35 22.48 -8.11
C LEU A 309 14.31 23.53 -8.48
N LEU A 310 13.85 24.33 -7.52
CA LEU A 310 12.90 25.41 -7.77
C LEU A 310 13.57 26.77 -7.56
N LEU A 311 13.83 27.49 -8.64
CA LEU A 311 14.36 28.86 -8.59
C LEU A 311 13.24 29.81 -8.16
N CYS A 312 13.37 30.41 -6.97
CA CYS A 312 12.36 31.28 -6.38
C CYS A 312 12.80 32.74 -6.49
N ASP A 313 12.00 33.54 -7.19
CA ASP A 313 12.22 34.97 -7.42
C ASP A 313 13.56 35.31 -8.11
N VAL A 314 14.18 34.30 -8.71
CA VAL A 314 15.39 34.38 -9.54
C VAL A 314 15.16 33.58 -10.82
N GLY A 315 15.77 33.98 -11.93
CA GLY A 315 15.59 33.32 -13.23
C GLY A 315 15.24 34.28 -14.37
N PRO A 316 14.92 33.74 -15.57
CA PRO A 316 14.48 34.55 -16.71
C PRO A 316 13.18 35.29 -16.38
N ASP A 317 13.12 36.58 -16.69
CA ASP A 317 11.91 37.39 -16.53
C ASP A 317 11.03 37.32 -17.79
N VAL A 318 9.74 37.07 -17.60
CA VAL A 318 8.74 36.93 -18.68
C VAL A 318 7.72 38.07 -18.70
N SER A 319 7.82 39.03 -17.78
CA SER A 319 6.86 40.14 -17.70
C SER A 319 6.93 41.09 -18.91
N GLY A 320 8.06 41.10 -19.63
CA GLY A 320 8.27 41.93 -20.82
C GLY A 320 7.84 41.30 -22.15
N ILE A 321 7.30 40.07 -22.15
CA ILE A 321 6.86 39.37 -23.36
C ILE A 321 5.42 39.82 -23.68
N ASP A 322 5.22 40.47 -24.84
CA ASP A 322 3.89 40.91 -25.31
C ASP A 322 3.00 39.72 -25.67
N THR A 323 1.90 39.56 -24.95
CA THR A 323 0.95 38.45 -25.08
C THR A 323 -0.20 38.72 -26.06
N SER A 324 -0.27 39.91 -26.66
CA SER A 324 -1.38 40.36 -27.51
C SER A 324 -1.49 39.65 -28.88
N ALA A 325 -0.46 38.89 -29.27
CA ALA A 325 -0.41 38.22 -30.58
C ALA A 325 -0.83 36.73 -30.57
N GLY A 326 -1.18 36.14 -29.42
CA GLY A 326 -1.34 34.67 -29.37
C GLY A 326 -2.27 34.06 -28.33
N SER A 327 -3.05 34.86 -27.57
CA SER A 327 -4.02 34.27 -26.64
C SER A 327 -5.41 34.15 -27.30
N PHE A 328 -5.96 32.94 -27.28
CA PHE A 328 -7.39 32.70 -27.60
C PHE A 328 -8.33 33.39 -26.60
N ALA A 329 -7.80 33.96 -25.51
CA ALA A 329 -8.57 34.53 -24.41
C ALA A 329 -9.02 35.99 -24.63
N ASP A 330 -8.38 36.73 -25.57
CA ASP A 330 -8.68 38.17 -25.79
C ASP A 330 -9.72 38.44 -26.91
N LYS A 331 -10.20 37.41 -27.62
CA LYS A 331 -11.38 37.54 -28.47
C LYS A 331 -12.59 37.06 -27.68
N GLY A 332 -13.34 38.00 -27.10
CA GLY A 332 -14.58 37.72 -26.39
C GLY A 332 -15.43 36.69 -27.12
N VAL A 333 -15.46 35.48 -26.58
CA VAL A 333 -16.29 34.38 -27.10
C VAL A 333 -17.71 34.66 -26.65
N ASP A 334 -18.56 35.01 -27.60
CA ASP A 334 -20.00 35.14 -27.38
C ASP A 334 -20.57 33.75 -27.06
N ILE A 335 -20.99 33.56 -25.80
CA ILE A 335 -21.43 32.30 -25.19
C ILE A 335 -22.81 31.85 -25.74
N SER A 336 -23.31 32.50 -26.80
CA SER A 336 -24.62 32.22 -27.39
C SER A 336 -24.60 31.31 -28.62
N SER A 337 -23.43 30.93 -29.16
CA SER A 337 -23.34 30.02 -30.32
C SER A 337 -22.85 28.61 -29.94
N LYS A 338 -23.61 27.58 -30.33
CA LYS A 338 -23.43 26.19 -29.89
C LYS A 338 -22.39 25.36 -30.67
N ASP A 339 -21.66 25.92 -31.64
CA ASP A 339 -21.01 25.11 -32.68
C ASP A 339 -19.47 25.24 -32.81
N GLN A 340 -18.74 25.79 -31.83
CA GLN A 340 -17.27 25.81 -31.92
C GLN A 340 -16.57 25.48 -30.60
N PHE A 341 -16.39 24.19 -30.35
CA PHE A 341 -15.34 23.67 -29.46
C PHE A 341 -14.37 22.83 -30.28
N PRO A 342 -13.07 23.17 -30.35
CA PRO A 342 -12.11 22.36 -31.06
C PRO A 342 -11.83 21.04 -30.30
N SER A 343 -11.64 19.97 -31.05
CA SER A 343 -11.24 18.66 -30.55
C SER A 343 -9.78 18.65 -30.06
N LEU A 344 -9.44 17.71 -29.17
CA LEU A 344 -8.06 17.50 -28.70
C LEU A 344 -7.06 17.26 -29.85
N SER A 345 -7.52 16.69 -30.96
CA SER A 345 -6.76 16.47 -32.20
C SER A 345 -6.49 17.75 -33.00
N GLU A 346 -7.38 18.74 -32.95
CA GLU A 346 -7.19 20.01 -33.65
C GLU A 346 -6.21 20.92 -32.89
N SER A 347 -6.17 20.82 -31.56
CA SER A 347 -5.23 21.56 -30.71
C SER A 347 -3.77 21.09 -30.86
N GLN A 348 -3.54 19.81 -31.22
CA GLN A 348 -2.20 19.26 -31.45
C GLN A 348 -1.54 19.69 -32.77
N ASN A 349 -2.29 20.22 -33.74
CA ASN A 349 -1.80 20.54 -35.08
C ASN A 349 -1.52 22.04 -35.31
N ALA A 350 -1.54 22.87 -34.27
CA ALA A 350 -1.25 24.31 -34.39
C ALA A 350 0.26 24.58 -34.61
N PRO A 351 0.62 25.55 -35.47
CA PRO A 351 2.02 25.85 -35.78
C PRO A 351 2.76 26.40 -34.54
N GLN A 352 3.91 25.80 -34.22
CA GLN A 352 4.77 26.22 -33.12
C GLN A 352 5.52 27.52 -33.48
N PRO A 353 5.40 28.60 -32.70
CA PRO A 353 6.15 29.83 -32.94
C PRO A 353 7.64 29.63 -32.62
N SER A 354 8.53 30.01 -33.54
CA SER A 354 9.97 30.02 -33.33
C SER A 354 10.38 31.32 -32.62
N PHE A 355 11.06 31.22 -31.47
CA PHE A 355 11.62 32.37 -30.76
C PHE A 355 13.14 32.35 -30.80
N SER A 356 13.71 33.35 -31.48
CA SER A 356 15.12 33.70 -31.45
C SER A 356 15.31 34.83 -30.44
N THR A 357 15.88 34.52 -29.27
CA THR A 357 16.79 35.33 -28.40
C THR A 357 16.69 34.87 -26.93
N ARG A 358 17.82 34.42 -26.38
CA ARG A 358 17.99 33.95 -24.98
C ARG A 358 18.08 35.18 -24.07
N ALA A 359 17.15 35.40 -23.15
CA ALA A 359 17.37 36.41 -22.11
C ALA A 359 18.38 35.83 -21.10
N PRO A 360 19.49 36.53 -20.83
CA PRO A 360 20.52 36.01 -19.93
C PRO A 360 20.00 35.97 -18.50
N SER A 361 20.02 34.77 -17.89
CA SER A 361 19.78 34.55 -16.46
C SER A 361 21.02 33.91 -15.87
N ASP A 362 21.82 34.70 -15.17
CA ASP A 362 23.08 34.26 -14.55
C ASP A 362 22.86 33.13 -13.54
N HIS A 363 21.71 33.10 -12.86
CA HIS A 363 21.32 32.04 -11.93
C HIS A 363 21.03 30.72 -12.66
N LEU A 364 20.24 30.76 -13.75
CA LEU A 364 19.88 29.55 -14.51
C LEU A 364 21.10 28.98 -15.22
N ASP A 365 21.93 29.83 -15.82
CA ASP A 365 23.16 29.40 -16.48
C ASP A 365 24.14 28.78 -15.48
N TYR A 366 24.24 29.32 -14.26
CA TYR A 366 25.05 28.72 -13.20
C TYR A 366 24.53 27.34 -12.76
N VAL A 367 23.21 27.16 -12.62
CA VAL A 367 22.61 25.87 -12.23
C VAL A 367 22.83 24.81 -13.31
N LYS A 368 22.70 25.17 -14.59
CA LYS A 368 23.05 24.28 -15.72
C LYS A 368 24.54 23.97 -15.77
N TRP A 369 25.39 24.95 -15.50
CA TRP A 369 26.81 24.69 -15.33
C TRP A 369 27.05 23.69 -14.19
N LEU A 370 26.39 23.88 -13.04
CA LEU A 370 26.51 23.02 -11.88
C LEU A 370 26.10 21.57 -12.18
N GLU A 371 25.04 21.36 -12.97
CA GLU A 371 24.63 20.04 -13.47
C GLU A 371 25.78 19.34 -14.21
N SER A 372 26.48 20.06 -15.11
CA SER A 372 27.63 19.51 -15.86
C SER A 372 28.83 19.15 -14.98
N GLN A 373 28.94 19.75 -13.78
CA GLN A 373 30.05 19.50 -12.85
C GLN A 373 29.83 18.27 -11.96
N GLN A 374 28.65 17.64 -12.01
CA GLN A 374 28.37 16.46 -11.21
C GLN A 374 29.27 15.29 -11.60
N PRO A 375 29.83 14.52 -10.66
CA PRO A 375 30.55 13.29 -11.01
C PRO A 375 29.66 12.34 -11.82
N PRO A 376 30.22 11.50 -12.71
CA PRO A 376 29.48 10.41 -13.34
C PRO A 376 28.81 9.48 -12.32
N LEU A 377 27.79 8.74 -12.76
CA LEU A 377 27.25 7.60 -12.03
C LEU A 377 28.30 6.48 -11.99
N THR A 378 28.48 5.91 -10.82
CA THR A 378 29.24 4.67 -10.60
C THR A 378 28.40 3.45 -10.96
N TYR A 379 29.00 2.26 -11.00
CA TYR A 379 28.26 1.01 -11.26
C TYR A 379 27.15 0.76 -10.23
N LEU A 380 27.41 1.06 -8.95
CA LEU A 380 26.44 1.01 -7.85
C LEU A 380 25.26 1.97 -8.03
N GLU A 381 25.43 2.99 -8.88
CA GLU A 381 24.42 3.98 -9.23
C GLU A 381 23.86 3.76 -10.64
N SER A 382 24.05 2.56 -11.20
CA SER A 382 23.36 2.14 -12.42
C SER A 382 21.84 2.17 -12.24
N ASP A 383 21.09 2.36 -13.33
CA ASP A 383 19.62 2.41 -13.29
C ASP A 383 19.02 1.15 -12.64
N THR A 384 19.63 -0.02 -12.88
CA THR A 384 19.23 -1.29 -12.26
C THR A 384 19.35 -1.23 -10.74
N LEU A 385 20.52 -0.91 -10.18
CA LEU A 385 20.74 -0.91 -8.73
C LEU A 385 20.06 0.27 -8.03
N THR A 386 19.95 1.41 -8.71
CA THR A 386 19.20 2.58 -8.24
C THR A 386 17.71 2.25 -8.07
N SER A 387 17.16 1.36 -8.90
CA SER A 387 15.76 0.93 -8.76
C SER A 387 15.46 0.24 -7.42
N PHE A 388 16.47 -0.35 -6.77
CA PHE A 388 16.36 -1.00 -5.46
C PHE A 388 16.53 -0.03 -4.27
N GLN A 389 16.93 1.23 -4.48
CA GLN A 389 17.08 2.20 -3.39
C GLN A 389 15.78 2.36 -2.58
N ASP A 390 15.89 2.09 -1.29
CA ASP A 390 14.80 2.04 -0.30
C ASP A 390 13.60 1.19 -0.79
N TRP A 391 13.85 0.10 -1.52
CA TRP A 391 12.82 -0.87 -1.90
C TRP A 391 12.87 -2.09 -0.97
N LEU A 392 11.77 -2.34 -0.26
CA LEU A 392 11.67 -3.43 0.70
C LEU A 392 11.46 -4.78 0.01
N GLN A 393 12.36 -5.72 0.26
CA GLN A 393 12.36 -7.08 -0.24
C GLN A 393 12.31 -8.06 0.94
N SER A 394 11.55 -9.14 0.81
CA SER A 394 11.62 -10.23 1.79
C SER A 394 13.01 -10.88 1.74
N PRO A 395 13.66 -11.15 2.87
CA PRO A 395 14.90 -11.92 2.90
C PRO A 395 14.70 -13.27 2.23
N LEU A 396 15.67 -13.71 1.44
CA LEU A 396 15.63 -15.02 0.82
C LEU A 396 15.69 -16.12 1.90
N GLN A 397 15.13 -17.29 1.60
CA GLN A 397 15.18 -18.47 2.47
C GLN A 397 15.64 -19.70 1.68
N PRO A 398 16.89 -19.75 1.18
CA PRO A 398 17.35 -20.77 0.24
C PRO A 398 17.34 -22.21 0.80
N LEU A 399 17.32 -22.37 2.12
CA LEU A 399 17.17 -23.68 2.74
C LEU A 399 15.75 -24.23 2.56
N SER A 400 14.74 -23.40 2.82
CA SER A 400 13.32 -23.77 2.73
C SER A 400 12.82 -23.78 1.29
N ASP A 401 13.22 -22.78 0.50
CA ASP A 401 12.76 -22.56 -0.86
C ASP A 401 13.82 -22.96 -1.89
N ASN A 402 13.40 -23.32 -3.10
CA ASN A 402 14.33 -23.55 -4.20
C ASN A 402 14.41 -22.27 -5.05
N LEU A 403 15.58 -21.65 -5.08
CA LEU A 403 15.79 -20.40 -5.81
C LEU A 403 15.61 -20.57 -7.32
N GLU A 404 15.12 -19.51 -7.95
CA GLU A 404 14.94 -19.40 -9.40
C GLU A 404 16.26 -19.06 -10.11
N SER A 405 16.34 -19.34 -11.40
CA SER A 405 17.55 -19.07 -12.20
C SER A 405 17.93 -17.58 -12.23
N ALA A 406 16.94 -16.69 -12.26
CA ALA A 406 17.18 -15.24 -12.26
C ALA A 406 17.86 -14.77 -10.96
N THR A 407 17.51 -15.37 -9.82
CA THR A 407 18.15 -15.07 -8.52
C THR A 407 19.62 -15.45 -8.52
N TYR A 408 19.97 -16.64 -9.06
CA TYR A 408 21.38 -17.04 -9.19
C TYR A 408 22.16 -16.13 -10.15
N GLU A 409 21.53 -15.64 -11.22
CA GLU A 409 22.18 -14.72 -12.17
C GLU A 409 22.55 -13.39 -11.53
N VAL A 410 21.70 -12.85 -10.66
CA VAL A 410 22.03 -11.64 -9.87
C VAL A 410 23.21 -11.91 -8.95
N PHE A 411 23.25 -13.05 -8.26
CA PHE A 411 24.38 -13.42 -7.40
C PHE A 411 25.68 -13.58 -8.17
N GLU A 412 25.62 -14.08 -9.40
CA GLU A 412 26.79 -14.30 -10.27
C GLU A 412 27.32 -12.99 -10.88
N GLY A 413 26.49 -11.95 -10.92
CA GLY A 413 26.88 -10.61 -11.37
C GLY A 413 27.85 -9.87 -10.44
N ASP A 414 28.12 -10.39 -9.24
CA ASP A 414 29.06 -9.78 -8.28
C ASP A 414 30.47 -10.41 -8.38
N PRO A 415 31.43 -9.74 -9.02
CA PRO A 415 32.79 -10.28 -9.15
C PRO A 415 33.55 -10.29 -7.82
N VAL A 416 33.31 -9.30 -6.95
CA VAL A 416 34.06 -9.06 -5.71
C VAL A 416 33.88 -10.23 -4.76
N LYS A 417 32.64 -10.72 -4.61
CA LYS A 417 32.34 -11.90 -3.78
C LYS A 417 33.19 -13.09 -4.19
N TYR A 418 33.12 -13.52 -5.46
CA TYR A 418 33.79 -14.75 -5.89
C TYR A 418 35.31 -14.61 -5.97
N GLU A 419 35.83 -13.42 -6.23
CA GLU A 419 37.27 -13.14 -6.15
C GLU A 419 37.80 -13.32 -4.73
N GLN A 420 37.08 -12.81 -3.72
CA GLN A 420 37.48 -13.00 -2.33
C GLN A 420 37.42 -14.47 -1.88
N TYR A 421 36.41 -15.23 -2.33
CA TYR A 421 36.38 -16.68 -2.09
C TYR A 421 37.53 -17.40 -2.82
N GLU A 422 37.91 -16.99 -4.02
CA GLU A 422 39.07 -17.55 -4.73
C GLU A 422 40.37 -17.27 -3.97
N PHE A 423 40.58 -16.03 -3.49
CA PHE A 423 41.74 -15.69 -2.66
C PHE A 423 41.78 -16.49 -1.37
N ALA A 424 40.65 -16.64 -0.67
CA ALA A 424 40.56 -17.49 0.52
C ALA A 424 40.96 -18.95 0.22
N CYS A 425 40.55 -19.49 -0.93
CA CYS A 425 40.92 -20.84 -1.35
C CYS A 425 42.42 -20.95 -1.72
N ILE A 426 42.97 -19.94 -2.39
CA ILE A 426 44.41 -19.89 -2.73
C ILE A 426 45.27 -19.91 -1.47
N GLU A 427 44.93 -19.08 -0.48
CA GLU A 427 45.63 -19.02 0.79
C GLU A 427 45.51 -20.36 1.54
N ALA A 428 44.29 -20.90 1.66
CA ALA A 428 44.06 -22.18 2.35
C ALA A 428 44.84 -23.35 1.71
N LEU A 429 44.88 -23.44 0.38
CA LEU A 429 45.62 -24.48 -0.34
C LEU A 429 47.14 -24.27 -0.26
N SER A 430 47.60 -23.03 -0.38
CA SER A 430 49.02 -22.69 -0.27
C SER A 430 49.58 -23.08 1.09
N GLU A 431 48.86 -22.72 2.17
CA GLU A 431 49.23 -23.11 3.52
C GLU A 431 49.12 -24.63 3.76
N TRP A 432 48.12 -25.30 3.18
CA TRP A 432 48.00 -26.76 3.31
C TRP A 432 49.25 -27.47 2.82
N ARG A 433 49.79 -26.99 1.69
CA ARG A 433 51.05 -27.48 1.10
C ARG A 433 52.27 -27.06 1.92
N GLU A 434 52.37 -25.78 2.28
CA GLU A 434 53.52 -25.23 3.01
C GLU A 434 53.72 -25.92 4.36
N LEU A 435 52.62 -26.07 5.11
CA LEU A 435 52.59 -26.68 6.43
C LEU A 435 52.56 -28.22 6.38
N LYS A 436 52.54 -28.82 5.17
CA LYS A 436 52.48 -30.27 4.93
C LYS A 436 51.38 -30.96 5.73
N LYS A 437 50.19 -30.36 5.75
CA LYS A 437 49.02 -30.93 6.44
C LYS A 437 48.62 -32.26 5.78
N PRO A 438 48.16 -33.25 6.56
CA PRO A 438 47.67 -34.51 6.00
C PRO A 438 46.46 -34.27 5.09
N THR A 439 46.26 -35.15 4.11
CA THR A 439 45.14 -35.08 3.16
C THR A 439 44.20 -36.26 3.35
N SER A 440 42.91 -36.05 3.15
CA SER A 440 41.87 -37.08 3.30
C SER A 440 41.98 -38.20 2.25
N LYS A 441 42.63 -37.92 1.12
CA LYS A 441 43.06 -38.88 0.11
C LYS A 441 44.55 -38.70 -0.14
N GLU A 442 45.31 -39.78 -0.25
CA GLU A 442 46.77 -39.71 -0.36
C GLU A 442 47.22 -38.77 -1.49
N GLY A 443 47.91 -37.69 -1.12
CA GLY A 443 48.42 -36.68 -2.06
C GLY A 443 47.38 -35.76 -2.70
N VAL A 444 46.11 -35.84 -2.31
CA VAL A 444 45.00 -35.08 -2.92
C VAL A 444 44.15 -34.41 -1.83
N VAL A 445 44.05 -33.08 -1.88
CA VAL A 445 43.18 -32.32 -0.97
C VAL A 445 41.72 -32.46 -1.41
N VAL A 446 40.86 -32.93 -0.52
CA VAL A 446 39.43 -33.10 -0.82
C VAL A 446 38.66 -31.83 -0.47
N ILE A 447 38.06 -31.19 -1.47
CA ILE A 447 37.25 -29.96 -1.31
C ILE A 447 35.78 -30.30 -1.47
N ALA A 448 34.92 -29.84 -0.56
CA ALA A 448 33.47 -29.86 -0.76
C ALA A 448 32.94 -28.42 -0.84
N VAL A 449 32.18 -28.13 -1.89
CA VAL A 449 31.41 -26.89 -2.04
C VAL A 449 29.96 -27.20 -1.67
N ALA A 450 29.52 -26.79 -0.49
CA ALA A 450 28.21 -27.09 0.06
C ALA A 450 27.24 -25.93 -0.16
N GLY A 451 26.10 -26.19 -0.83
CA GLY A 451 25.25 -25.15 -1.39
C GLY A 451 25.84 -24.60 -2.68
N SER A 452 26.20 -25.50 -3.62
CA SER A 452 26.95 -25.15 -4.83
C SER A 452 26.22 -24.22 -5.81
N GLY A 453 24.90 -24.08 -5.72
CA GLY A 453 24.09 -23.29 -6.65
C GLY A 453 24.33 -23.72 -8.10
N ARG A 454 24.62 -22.76 -8.99
CA ARG A 454 25.00 -23.05 -10.39
C ARG A 454 26.50 -23.29 -10.60
N GLY A 455 27.29 -23.33 -9.53
CA GLY A 455 28.71 -23.71 -9.56
C GLY A 455 29.78 -22.61 -9.68
N PRO A 456 29.54 -21.31 -9.40
CA PRO A 456 30.62 -20.34 -9.48
C PRO A 456 31.76 -20.65 -8.48
N LEU A 457 31.44 -20.99 -7.23
CA LEU A 457 32.45 -21.35 -6.22
C LEU A 457 33.19 -22.66 -6.53
N VAL A 458 32.53 -23.63 -7.18
CA VAL A 458 33.19 -24.84 -7.70
C VAL A 458 34.26 -24.46 -8.72
N THR A 459 33.94 -23.54 -9.63
CA THR A 459 34.89 -23.03 -10.63
C THR A 459 36.03 -22.26 -9.97
N ARG A 460 35.76 -21.44 -8.95
CA ARG A 460 36.78 -20.72 -8.19
C ARG A 460 37.72 -21.65 -7.43
N ALA A 461 37.21 -22.73 -6.82
CA ALA A 461 38.03 -23.74 -6.16
C ALA A 461 38.98 -24.46 -7.13
N LEU A 462 38.51 -24.80 -8.34
CA LEU A 462 39.36 -25.39 -9.39
C LEU A 462 40.46 -24.43 -9.85
N ARG A 463 40.14 -23.14 -10.04
CA ARG A 463 41.13 -22.11 -10.38
C ARG A 463 42.17 -21.91 -9.29
N ALA A 464 41.74 -21.88 -8.02
CA ALA A 464 42.65 -21.79 -6.88
C ALA A 464 43.61 -23.00 -6.82
N ALA A 465 43.13 -24.20 -7.12
CA ALA A 465 43.96 -25.40 -7.20
C ALA A 465 45.00 -25.31 -8.34
N GLU A 466 44.60 -24.83 -9.51
CA GLU A 466 45.50 -24.59 -10.63
C GLU A 466 46.56 -23.53 -10.29
N ALA A 467 46.15 -22.39 -9.72
CA ALA A 467 47.05 -21.31 -9.34
C ALA A 467 48.08 -21.71 -8.28
N THR A 468 47.68 -22.55 -7.33
CA THR A 468 48.56 -23.04 -6.26
C THR A 468 49.38 -24.26 -6.67
N GLY A 469 48.95 -25.02 -7.68
CA GLY A 469 49.55 -26.29 -8.07
C GLY A 469 49.26 -27.44 -7.09
N VAL A 470 48.26 -27.30 -6.23
CA VAL A 470 47.82 -28.35 -5.29
C VAL A 470 46.82 -29.25 -5.99
N THR A 471 47.02 -30.57 -5.95
CA THR A 471 46.07 -31.53 -6.51
C THR A 471 44.83 -31.63 -5.64
N VAL A 472 43.66 -31.43 -6.23
CA VAL A 472 42.37 -31.42 -5.52
C VAL A 472 41.38 -32.43 -6.09
N GLU A 473 40.49 -32.91 -5.23
CA GLU A 473 39.26 -33.61 -5.61
C GLU A 473 38.06 -32.79 -5.14
N VAL A 474 37.21 -32.33 -6.06
CA VAL A 474 36.12 -31.40 -5.75
C VAL A 474 34.76 -32.09 -5.74
N TRP A 475 33.98 -31.85 -4.69
CA TRP A 475 32.62 -32.34 -4.49
C TRP A 475 31.64 -31.16 -4.47
N ALA A 476 30.69 -31.11 -5.39
CA ALA A 476 29.65 -30.08 -5.44
C ALA A 476 28.35 -30.62 -4.83
N VAL A 477 28.00 -30.17 -3.63
CA VAL A 477 26.81 -30.63 -2.88
C VAL A 477 25.69 -29.61 -3.00
N GLU A 478 24.55 -30.01 -3.54
CA GLU A 478 23.40 -29.12 -3.78
C GLU A 478 22.07 -29.83 -3.52
N LYS A 479 21.15 -29.15 -2.82
CA LYS A 479 19.82 -29.68 -2.48
C LYS A 479 18.77 -29.32 -3.52
N ASN A 480 18.89 -28.16 -4.16
CA ASN A 480 17.98 -27.68 -5.18
C ASN A 480 18.06 -28.60 -6.42
N PRO A 481 16.98 -29.33 -6.76
CA PRO A 481 17.01 -30.30 -7.86
C PRO A 481 17.27 -29.65 -9.22
N ASN A 482 16.89 -28.38 -9.39
CA ASN A 482 17.08 -27.66 -10.66
C ASN A 482 18.54 -27.25 -10.85
N ALA A 483 19.15 -26.69 -9.81
CA ALA A 483 20.56 -26.34 -9.80
C ALA A 483 21.45 -27.59 -9.96
N TYR A 484 21.08 -28.70 -9.33
CA TYR A 484 21.76 -29.99 -9.52
C TYR A 484 21.85 -30.43 -11.00
N VAL A 485 20.75 -30.33 -11.76
CA VAL A 485 20.76 -30.67 -13.20
C VAL A 485 21.71 -29.75 -13.97
N TYR A 486 21.75 -28.46 -13.62
CA TYR A 486 22.69 -27.51 -14.21
C TYR A 486 24.15 -27.86 -13.89
N LEU A 487 24.45 -28.21 -12.63
CA LEU A 487 25.80 -28.64 -12.20
C LEU A 487 26.28 -29.89 -12.94
N LEU A 488 25.39 -30.87 -13.20
CA LEU A 488 25.75 -32.03 -14.02
C LEU A 488 26.18 -31.63 -15.44
N ARG A 489 25.46 -30.68 -16.05
CA ARG A 489 25.83 -30.15 -17.36
C ARG A 489 27.14 -29.38 -17.29
N MET A 490 27.32 -28.51 -16.30
CA MET A 490 28.57 -27.78 -16.08
C MET A 490 29.76 -28.73 -15.93
N ASN A 491 29.57 -29.84 -15.21
CA ASN A 491 30.61 -30.84 -15.07
C ASN A 491 30.98 -31.50 -16.39
N GLU A 492 29.98 -31.84 -17.22
CA GLU A 492 30.20 -32.40 -18.56
C GLU A 492 30.90 -31.40 -19.49
N THR A 493 30.46 -30.15 -19.54
CA THR A 493 30.85 -29.20 -20.59
C THR A 493 31.97 -28.25 -20.23
N VAL A 494 32.13 -27.93 -18.94
CA VAL A 494 33.10 -26.91 -18.46
C VAL A 494 34.17 -27.53 -17.57
N TRP A 495 33.79 -28.40 -16.65
CA TRP A 495 34.74 -29.01 -15.71
C TRP A 495 35.33 -30.34 -16.19
N GLU A 496 34.98 -30.80 -17.41
CA GLU A 496 35.53 -32.00 -18.05
C GLU A 496 35.41 -33.28 -17.20
N GLY A 497 34.33 -33.39 -16.42
CA GLY A 497 34.09 -34.52 -15.50
C GLY A 497 34.97 -34.53 -14.25
N LYS A 498 35.72 -33.45 -13.95
CA LYS A 498 36.63 -33.36 -12.80
C LYS A 498 35.92 -33.17 -11.45
N VAL A 499 34.61 -32.90 -11.44
CA VAL A 499 33.84 -32.61 -10.22
C VAL A 499 32.86 -33.73 -9.91
N ASN A 500 32.78 -34.13 -8.64
CA ASN A 500 31.76 -35.07 -8.15
C ASN A 500 30.51 -34.29 -7.73
N VAL A 501 29.43 -34.36 -8.53
CA VAL A 501 28.18 -33.63 -8.25
C VAL A 501 27.22 -34.48 -7.43
N VAL A 502 26.74 -33.96 -6.30
CA VAL A 502 25.88 -34.66 -5.34
C VAL A 502 24.58 -33.90 -5.12
N LYS A 503 23.46 -34.58 -5.37
CA LYS A 503 22.12 -34.09 -4.98
C LYS A 503 21.84 -34.48 -3.53
N ALA A 504 22.09 -33.59 -2.59
CA ALA A 504 21.80 -33.83 -1.18
C ALA A 504 21.62 -32.52 -0.42
N ASP A 505 20.80 -32.57 0.63
CA ASP A 505 20.95 -31.64 1.74
C ASP A 505 22.29 -31.92 2.44
N MET A 506 23.13 -30.91 2.60
CA MET A 506 24.47 -31.06 3.17
C MET A 506 24.44 -31.67 4.58
N ARG A 507 23.37 -31.43 5.34
CA ARG A 507 23.15 -31.95 6.69
C ARG A 507 22.91 -33.46 6.72
N ALA A 508 22.55 -34.04 5.58
CA ALA A 508 22.31 -35.48 5.41
C ALA A 508 23.41 -36.16 4.57
N TRP A 509 24.36 -35.40 4.02
CA TRP A 509 25.43 -35.97 3.20
C TRP A 509 26.43 -36.73 4.07
N LYS A 510 26.73 -37.97 3.69
CA LYS A 510 27.61 -38.87 4.47
C LYS A 510 29.10 -38.68 4.18
N GLY A 511 29.43 -37.88 3.16
CA GLY A 511 30.79 -37.57 2.72
C GLY A 511 31.14 -38.14 1.34
N PRO A 512 32.38 -37.91 0.87
CA PRO A 512 32.92 -38.46 -0.39
C PRO A 512 32.83 -39.98 -0.44
N VAL A 513 32.36 -40.58 -1.53
CA VAL A 513 32.33 -42.06 -1.65
C VAL A 513 33.71 -42.55 -2.07
N ILE A 514 34.37 -43.33 -1.21
CA ILE A 514 35.70 -43.91 -1.48
C ILE A 514 35.57 -45.24 -2.23
N SER A 515 34.65 -46.11 -1.80
CA SER A 515 34.41 -47.41 -2.43
C SER A 515 32.98 -47.86 -2.21
N THR A 516 32.47 -48.71 -3.10
CA THR A 516 31.13 -49.32 -2.96
C THR A 516 31.26 -50.82 -3.16
N THR A 517 30.88 -51.61 -2.16
CA THR A 517 30.81 -53.09 -2.29
C THR A 517 29.36 -53.54 -2.23
N ALA A 518 29.03 -54.61 -2.96
CA ALA A 518 27.67 -55.15 -3.01
C ALA A 518 27.15 -55.63 -1.63
N GLU A 519 28.05 -55.93 -0.70
CA GLU A 519 27.74 -56.56 0.60
C GLU A 519 27.74 -55.56 1.78
N ALA A 520 28.60 -54.53 1.76
CA ALA A 520 28.76 -53.59 2.88
C ALA A 520 28.24 -52.16 2.60
N GLY A 521 27.82 -51.87 1.37
CA GLY A 521 27.41 -50.53 0.95
C GLY A 521 28.58 -49.58 0.70
N PRO A 522 28.32 -48.27 0.52
CA PRO A 522 29.34 -47.25 0.27
C PRO A 522 30.14 -46.91 1.54
N VAL A 523 31.47 -46.87 1.40
CA VAL A 523 32.42 -46.36 2.41
C VAL A 523 32.67 -44.89 2.14
N TYR A 524 32.52 -44.06 3.16
CA TYR A 524 32.64 -42.60 3.05
C TYR A 524 33.96 -42.07 3.61
N GLY A 525 34.53 -41.10 2.91
CA GLY A 525 35.74 -40.37 3.28
C GLY A 525 35.48 -39.07 4.02
N LYS A 526 36.53 -38.28 4.17
CA LYS A 526 36.49 -36.95 4.81
C LYS A 526 36.82 -35.84 3.80
N VAL A 527 36.47 -34.62 4.19
CA VAL A 527 36.70 -33.39 3.44
C VAL A 527 37.76 -32.56 4.17
N ASP A 528 38.77 -32.12 3.44
CA ASP A 528 39.87 -31.30 3.97
C ASP A 528 39.46 -29.82 4.03
N ILE A 529 38.83 -29.30 2.97
CA ILE A 529 38.34 -27.91 2.89
C ILE A 529 36.85 -27.91 2.54
N LEU A 530 36.04 -27.34 3.42
CA LEU A 530 34.61 -27.10 3.21
C LEU A 530 34.41 -25.64 2.81
N ILE A 531 33.81 -25.40 1.65
CA ILE A 531 33.47 -24.07 1.13
C ILE A 531 31.94 -23.96 1.09
N SER A 532 31.40 -22.85 1.58
CA SER A 532 29.98 -22.55 1.51
C SER A 532 29.75 -21.04 1.35
N GLU A 533 28.61 -20.67 0.78
CA GLU A 533 28.12 -19.29 0.77
C GLU A 533 26.62 -19.35 1.06
N LEU A 534 26.30 -19.27 2.35
CA LEU A 534 24.95 -19.40 2.91
C LEU A 534 24.60 -18.16 3.74
N LEU A 535 25.27 -17.02 3.47
CA LEU A 535 25.16 -15.83 4.29
C LEU A 535 24.01 -14.97 3.81
N GLY A 536 23.15 -14.56 4.75
CA GLY A 536 22.18 -13.50 4.49
C GLY A 536 22.76 -12.11 4.79
N SER A 537 21.94 -11.07 4.57
CA SER A 537 22.29 -9.67 4.87
C SER A 537 22.63 -9.37 6.34
N PHE A 538 22.28 -10.26 7.26
CA PHE A 538 22.63 -10.22 8.68
C PHE A 538 23.59 -11.34 9.10
N GLY A 539 24.25 -11.98 8.13
CA GLY A 539 25.15 -13.12 8.34
C GLY A 539 24.38 -14.43 8.48
N ASP A 540 23.70 -14.62 9.61
CA ASP A 540 23.07 -15.91 9.98
C ASP A 540 21.61 -16.08 9.56
N ASN A 541 20.95 -15.04 9.03
CA ASN A 541 19.51 -15.05 8.75
C ASN A 541 19.05 -15.98 7.61
N GLU A 542 19.97 -16.70 6.97
CA GLU A 542 19.72 -17.79 6.00
C GLU A 542 20.08 -19.18 6.55
N LEU A 543 20.26 -19.29 7.87
CA LEU A 543 20.50 -20.54 8.62
C LEU A 543 21.85 -21.21 8.27
N SER A 544 22.87 -20.40 7.96
CA SER A 544 24.26 -20.87 7.78
C SER A 544 24.77 -21.69 8.97
N PRO A 545 24.59 -21.27 10.26
CA PRO A 545 25.07 -22.06 11.40
C PRO A 545 24.49 -23.47 11.41
N GLU A 546 23.17 -23.63 11.29
CA GLU A 546 22.50 -24.93 11.32
C GLU A 546 22.92 -25.85 10.16
N CYS A 547 23.24 -25.27 9.00
CA CYS A 547 23.71 -26.00 7.84
C CYS A 547 25.14 -26.49 8.02
N LEU A 548 26.04 -25.63 8.51
CA LEU A 548 27.46 -25.93 8.69
C LEU A 548 27.70 -26.90 9.86
N ASP A 549 26.97 -26.74 10.97
CA ASP A 549 26.96 -27.73 12.06
C ASP A 549 26.49 -29.11 11.57
N GLY A 550 25.58 -29.10 10.58
CA GLY A 550 25.00 -30.31 10.00
C GLY A 550 25.94 -31.09 9.10
N ILE A 551 26.88 -30.44 8.41
CA ILE A 551 27.84 -31.10 7.51
C ILE A 551 29.21 -31.34 8.19
N GLN A 552 29.51 -30.67 9.31
CA GLN A 552 30.82 -30.73 9.97
C GLN A 552 31.31 -32.16 10.28
N HIS A 553 30.41 -33.15 10.45
CA HIS A 553 30.80 -34.55 10.65
C HIS A 553 31.60 -35.13 9.48
N VAL A 554 31.52 -34.57 8.27
CA VAL A 554 32.32 -35.02 7.11
C VAL A 554 33.70 -34.37 7.04
N MET A 555 33.99 -33.37 7.85
CA MET A 555 35.28 -32.69 7.84
C MET A 555 36.40 -33.52 8.48
N ALA A 556 37.60 -33.39 7.95
CA ALA A 556 38.81 -34.01 8.47
C ALA A 556 39.23 -33.37 9.80
N LYS A 557 39.58 -34.20 10.79
CA LYS A 557 40.06 -33.72 12.10
C LYS A 557 41.56 -34.02 12.25
N PRO A 558 42.35 -33.14 12.90
CA PRO A 558 41.99 -31.82 13.43
C PRO A 558 42.16 -30.66 12.43
N TYR A 559 42.59 -30.93 11.19
CA TYR A 559 43.09 -29.90 10.27
C TYR A 559 42.06 -29.33 9.28
N GLY A 560 40.81 -29.83 9.29
CA GLY A 560 39.76 -29.39 8.37
C GLY A 560 39.50 -27.90 8.43
N ILE A 561 39.36 -27.26 7.28
CA ILE A 561 39.12 -25.82 7.14
C ILE A 561 37.70 -25.58 6.66
N SER A 562 37.00 -24.62 7.29
CA SER A 562 35.75 -24.07 6.78
C SER A 562 35.99 -22.70 6.17
N VAL A 563 35.37 -22.43 5.03
CA VAL A 563 35.29 -21.12 4.36
C VAL A 563 33.80 -20.82 4.15
N PRO A 564 33.22 -19.81 4.84
CA PRO A 564 33.87 -18.92 5.80
C PRO A 564 34.29 -19.60 7.10
N SER A 565 35.29 -19.03 7.76
CA SER A 565 35.75 -19.45 9.09
C SER A 565 34.98 -18.78 10.21
N ALA A 566 34.51 -17.54 10.01
CA ALA A 566 33.67 -16.84 10.96
C ALA A 566 32.84 -15.74 10.29
N TYR A 567 31.75 -15.34 10.94
CA TYR A 567 30.98 -14.17 10.56
C TYR A 567 30.26 -13.55 11.76
N THR A 568 30.07 -12.23 11.69
CA THR A 568 29.49 -11.39 12.72
C THR A 568 28.30 -10.62 12.18
N ALA A 569 27.22 -10.54 12.96
CA ALA A 569 26.07 -9.68 12.69
C ALA A 569 26.28 -8.32 13.36
N HIS A 570 25.93 -7.22 12.68
CA HIS A 570 26.13 -5.84 13.17
C HIS A 570 24.88 -5.00 12.96
N PHE A 571 24.60 -4.04 13.84
CA PHE A 571 23.43 -3.17 13.65
C PHE A 571 23.60 -1.75 14.20
N SER A 572 22.75 -0.83 13.72
CA SER A 572 22.67 0.57 14.18
C SER A 572 21.24 1.11 14.11
N PRO A 573 20.82 1.96 15.07
CA PRO A 573 19.53 2.63 15.00
C PRO A 573 19.51 3.72 13.91
N ILE A 574 18.48 3.66 13.05
CA ILE A 574 18.32 4.59 11.92
C ILE A 574 16.95 5.27 11.91
N ALA A 575 16.91 6.44 11.27
CA ALA A 575 15.69 7.12 10.89
C ALA A 575 15.52 7.02 9.38
N THR A 576 14.44 6.39 8.93
CA THR A 576 14.06 6.29 7.52
C THR A 576 12.54 6.45 7.37
N PRO A 577 12.02 7.69 7.33
CA PRO A 577 10.58 7.94 7.31
C PRO A 577 9.89 7.42 6.05
N LYS A 578 10.61 7.34 4.91
CA LYS A 578 10.11 6.75 3.66
C LYS A 578 9.79 5.26 3.81
N LEU A 579 10.76 4.47 4.30
CA LEU A 579 10.55 3.04 4.54
C LEU A 579 9.51 2.80 5.63
N TYR A 580 9.52 3.63 6.68
CA TYR A 580 8.49 3.57 7.71
C TYR A 580 7.09 3.84 7.16
N ALA A 581 6.93 4.82 6.26
CA ALA A 581 5.66 5.10 5.61
C ALA A 581 5.19 3.95 4.70
N ASP A 582 6.11 3.33 3.95
CA ASP A 582 5.83 2.14 3.14
C ASP A 582 5.36 0.98 4.02
N ILE A 583 6.08 0.66 5.10
CA ILE A 583 5.71 -0.39 6.05
C ILE A 583 4.39 -0.05 6.76
N LEU A 584 4.17 1.20 7.16
CA LEU A 584 2.90 1.63 7.74
C LEU A 584 1.74 1.43 6.76
N SER A 585 1.93 1.75 5.48
CA SER A 585 0.95 1.47 4.43
C SER A 585 0.72 -0.03 4.24
N ARG A 586 1.78 -0.85 4.24
CA ARG A 586 1.69 -2.32 4.15
C ARG A 586 1.03 -2.94 5.36
N SER A 587 1.20 -2.34 6.55
CA SER A 587 0.62 -2.83 7.80
C SER A 587 -0.92 -2.83 7.80
N ALA A 588 -1.54 -2.11 6.87
CA ALA A 588 -2.97 -2.19 6.62
C ALA A 588 -3.41 -3.53 6.02
N THR A 589 -2.51 -4.25 5.33
CA THR A 589 -2.76 -5.54 4.64
C THR A 589 -1.92 -6.70 5.16
N ASP A 590 -0.79 -6.41 5.82
CA ASP A 590 0.15 -7.38 6.40
C ASP A 590 0.47 -6.98 7.85
N GLU A 591 -0.21 -7.61 8.82
CA GLU A 591 0.00 -7.34 10.25
C GLU A 591 1.42 -7.65 10.73
N THR A 592 2.16 -8.50 9.99
CA THR A 592 3.55 -8.85 10.28
C THR A 592 4.55 -7.86 9.70
N ALA A 593 4.11 -6.84 8.94
CA ALA A 593 5.02 -5.94 8.23
C ALA A 593 6.06 -5.25 9.15
N PHE A 594 5.69 -4.96 10.40
CA PHE A 594 6.60 -4.39 11.42
C PHE A 594 7.36 -5.45 12.25
N ASP A 595 6.99 -6.72 12.14
CA ASP A 595 7.68 -7.84 12.80
C ASP A 595 8.61 -8.61 11.83
N THR A 596 8.46 -8.36 10.53
CA THR A 596 9.27 -8.93 9.45
C THR A 596 10.52 -8.07 9.21
N PRO A 597 11.73 -8.66 9.18
CA PRO A 597 12.92 -7.97 8.70
C PRO A 597 12.90 -7.89 7.17
N TRP A 598 13.39 -6.79 6.61
CA TRP A 598 13.36 -6.53 5.18
C TRP A 598 14.76 -6.34 4.62
N VAL A 599 15.12 -7.03 3.54
CA VAL A 599 16.32 -6.69 2.76
C VAL A 599 16.03 -5.43 1.96
N VAL A 600 16.90 -4.43 2.03
CA VAL A 600 16.67 -3.14 1.38
C VAL A 600 17.99 -2.42 1.13
N HIS A 601 18.16 -1.87 -0.06
CA HIS A 601 19.26 -0.95 -0.36
C HIS A 601 19.00 0.38 0.35
N LEU A 602 19.35 0.43 1.63
CA LEU A 602 19.16 1.60 2.49
C LEU A 602 19.94 2.80 1.94
N TYR A 603 19.21 3.85 1.53
CA TYR A 603 19.82 5.01 0.90
C TYR A 603 19.36 6.32 1.55
N ALA A 604 18.04 6.60 1.56
CA ALA A 604 17.47 7.78 2.21
C ALA A 604 17.30 7.54 3.71
N LEU A 605 18.39 7.66 4.47
CA LEU A 605 18.43 7.39 5.90
C LEU A 605 19.31 8.36 6.69
N HIS A 606 19.03 8.46 7.99
CA HIS A 606 19.87 9.12 8.97
C HIS A 606 20.29 8.12 10.06
N PHE A 607 21.60 7.98 10.30
CA PHE A 607 22.09 7.25 11.47
C PHE A 607 21.83 8.08 12.73
N VAL A 608 20.96 7.58 13.62
CA VAL A 608 20.56 8.29 14.84
C VAL A 608 21.70 8.26 15.87
N SER A 609 22.46 7.18 15.88
CA SER A 609 23.65 7.03 16.70
C SER A 609 24.86 7.75 16.09
N GLN A 610 25.74 8.26 16.94
CA GLN A 610 27.00 8.87 16.52
C GLN A 610 28.20 8.08 17.05
N LYS A 611 29.30 8.15 16.30
CA LYS A 611 30.58 7.59 16.73
C LYS A 611 31.15 8.50 17.83
N VAL A 612 31.26 7.98 19.05
CA VAL A 612 31.87 8.67 20.19
C VAL A 612 32.96 7.78 20.81
N PRO A 613 33.93 8.33 21.56
CA PRO A 613 34.96 7.52 22.21
C PRO A 613 34.34 6.39 23.05
N GLY A 614 34.75 5.14 22.79
CA GLY A 614 34.23 3.95 23.48
C GLY A 614 32.88 3.42 23.00
N HIS A 615 32.19 4.09 22.05
CA HIS A 615 30.94 3.61 21.47
C HIS A 615 30.91 3.82 19.94
N ALA A 616 30.99 2.73 19.20
CA ALA A 616 30.80 2.74 17.76
C ALA A 616 29.34 3.06 17.39
N ARG A 617 29.14 3.70 16.22
CA ARG A 617 27.80 3.99 15.68
C ARG A 617 27.09 2.74 15.16
N ILE A 618 27.84 1.76 14.71
CA ILE A 618 27.36 0.43 14.35
C ILE A 618 28.07 -0.55 15.30
N GLN A 619 27.32 -1.47 15.90
CA GLN A 619 27.84 -2.37 16.93
C GLN A 619 27.54 -3.82 16.56
N GLU A 620 28.49 -4.70 16.85
CA GLU A 620 28.36 -6.14 16.69
C GLU A 620 27.27 -6.71 17.62
N ALA A 621 26.37 -7.53 17.11
CA ALA A 621 25.40 -8.30 17.87
C ALA A 621 26.01 -9.59 18.43
N TRP A 622 26.54 -10.44 17.54
CA TRP A 622 27.11 -11.75 17.85
C TRP A 622 27.98 -12.28 16.70
N GLU A 623 28.72 -13.35 16.99
CA GLU A 623 29.61 -14.07 16.08
C GLU A 623 29.22 -15.56 16.00
N PHE A 624 29.46 -16.16 14.84
CA PHE A 624 29.51 -17.60 14.61
C PHE A 624 30.86 -17.98 13.99
N THR A 625 31.41 -19.12 14.42
CA THR A 625 32.72 -19.62 13.98
C THR A 625 32.59 -21.06 13.50
N HIS A 626 33.27 -21.40 12.40
CA HIS A 626 33.22 -22.70 11.75
C HIS A 626 34.65 -23.21 11.48
N PRO A 627 34.98 -24.47 11.80
CA PRO A 627 34.13 -25.46 12.47
C PRO A 627 33.85 -25.11 13.95
N ILE A 628 32.71 -25.58 14.47
CA ILE A 628 32.38 -25.46 15.91
C ILE A 628 33.29 -26.36 16.75
N PRO A 629 33.52 -26.04 18.03
CA PRO A 629 34.28 -26.88 18.96
C PRO A 629 33.74 -28.32 19.08
N GLU A 630 34.65 -29.28 19.31
CA GLU A 630 34.35 -30.72 19.33
C GLU A 630 33.37 -31.12 20.45
N ASP A 631 33.50 -30.50 21.62
CA ASP A 631 32.59 -30.67 22.76
C ASP A 631 31.16 -30.23 22.42
N THR A 632 31.05 -29.14 21.66
CA THR A 632 29.77 -28.64 21.16
C THR A 632 29.18 -29.63 20.15
N LEU A 633 29.99 -30.10 19.18
CA LEU A 633 29.55 -31.07 18.18
C LEU A 633 29.04 -32.38 18.80
N GLN A 634 29.74 -32.92 19.81
CA GLN A 634 29.31 -34.12 20.54
C GLN A 634 27.96 -33.91 21.24
N SER A 635 27.73 -32.71 21.80
CA SER A 635 26.46 -32.37 22.42
C SER A 635 25.30 -32.31 21.41
N VAL A 636 25.56 -31.83 20.18
CA VAL A 636 24.59 -31.79 19.08
C VAL A 636 24.25 -33.20 18.60
N GLU A 637 25.27 -34.05 18.37
CA GLU A 637 25.10 -35.43 17.92
C GLU A 637 24.30 -36.27 18.93
N ALA A 638 24.60 -36.14 20.23
CA ALA A 638 23.88 -36.83 21.29
C ALA A 638 22.37 -36.51 21.27
N ARG A 639 22.00 -35.25 21.01
CA ARG A 639 20.60 -34.81 20.95
C ARG A 639 19.89 -35.19 19.65
N ARG A 640 20.60 -35.33 18.52
CA ARG A 640 20.05 -35.79 17.23
C ARG A 640 19.68 -37.28 17.21
N SER A 641 20.25 -38.10 18.09
CA SER A 641 20.02 -39.56 18.14
C SER A 641 18.59 -40.00 18.55
N GLY A 642 17.67 -39.06 18.83
CA GLY A 642 16.31 -39.31 19.31
C GLY A 642 15.14 -39.08 18.33
N GLY A 643 15.36 -38.77 17.03
CA GLY A 643 14.28 -38.38 16.10
C GLY A 643 14.37 -38.98 14.69
N VAL A 644 13.21 -39.32 14.10
CA VAL A 644 13.03 -40.11 12.87
C VAL A 644 13.63 -39.45 11.62
N VAL A 645 14.44 -40.22 10.88
CA VAL A 645 14.96 -39.89 9.54
C VAL A 645 13.88 -40.22 8.50
N GLY A 646 13.25 -39.20 7.90
CA GLY A 646 12.29 -39.34 6.79
C GLY A 646 12.53 -38.26 5.74
N GLY A 647 12.78 -38.69 4.49
CA GLY A 647 13.19 -37.81 3.38
C GLY A 647 12.05 -37.05 2.69
N GLY A 648 12.46 -36.03 1.93
CA GLY A 648 11.63 -35.37 0.92
C GLY A 648 10.79 -34.19 1.43
N GLY A 649 11.43 -33.08 1.77
CA GLY A 649 10.75 -31.80 2.08
C GLY A 649 11.44 -31.08 3.23
N GLY A 650 11.69 -29.77 3.07
CA GLY A 650 12.41 -28.91 4.02
C GLY A 650 11.70 -28.71 5.35
N SER A 651 11.60 -29.76 6.17
CA SER A 651 10.94 -29.69 7.47
C SER A 651 11.96 -29.57 8.60
N MET A 652 11.88 -28.47 9.35
CA MET A 652 12.51 -28.27 10.66
C MET A 652 11.99 -29.22 11.76
N ALA A 653 11.18 -30.23 11.43
CA ALA A 653 10.44 -31.05 12.40
C ALA A 653 11.28 -32.12 13.16
N GLY A 654 12.60 -32.20 12.96
CA GLY A 654 13.44 -33.26 13.55
C GLY A 654 14.44 -32.83 14.63
N ALA A 655 14.54 -31.54 14.97
CA ALA A 655 15.71 -31.00 15.68
C ALA A 655 15.42 -30.28 17.01
N ALA A 656 14.31 -30.59 17.69
CA ALA A 656 14.00 -29.97 18.98
C ALA A 656 15.16 -30.18 19.98
N GLY A 657 15.88 -29.11 20.31
CA GLY A 657 17.00 -29.09 21.26
C GLY A 657 18.41 -29.29 20.68
N ALA A 658 18.57 -29.71 19.42
CA ALA A 658 19.89 -30.02 18.84
C ALA A 658 20.69 -28.75 18.46
N ASN A 659 20.01 -27.69 18.06
CA ASN A 659 20.65 -26.44 17.59
C ASN A 659 20.55 -25.30 18.63
N ASP A 660 20.16 -25.58 19.88
CA ASP A 660 19.99 -24.55 20.91
C ASP A 660 21.24 -23.71 21.15
N HIS A 661 22.42 -24.30 20.92
CA HIS A 661 23.72 -23.64 21.06
C HIS A 661 23.92 -22.49 20.06
N ASN A 662 23.12 -22.41 18.99
CA ASN A 662 23.11 -21.29 18.04
C ASN A 662 22.22 -20.12 18.49
N SER A 663 21.42 -20.28 19.54
CA SER A 663 20.61 -19.19 20.08
C SER A 663 21.51 -18.05 20.55
N ARG A 664 21.12 -16.80 20.26
CA ARG A 664 21.87 -15.61 20.67
C ARG A 664 20.95 -14.58 21.31
N TYR A 665 21.52 -13.85 22.26
CA TYR A 665 20.92 -12.67 22.86
C TYR A 665 21.98 -11.59 22.92
N CYS A 666 21.65 -10.38 22.48
CA CYS A 666 22.52 -9.25 22.67
C CYS A 666 21.77 -8.05 23.26
N HIS A 667 22.51 -7.28 24.04
CA HIS A 667 22.10 -6.00 24.58
C HIS A 667 23.14 -4.96 24.17
N ARG A 668 22.71 -3.91 23.48
CA ARG A 668 23.58 -2.83 23.02
C ARG A 668 23.02 -1.46 23.40
N THR A 669 23.93 -0.55 23.72
CA THR A 669 23.62 0.83 24.07
C THR A 669 24.24 1.77 23.04
N PHE A 670 23.41 2.58 22.40
CA PHE A 670 23.84 3.58 21.43
C PHE A 670 23.77 4.99 22.03
N VAL A 671 24.75 5.82 21.65
CA VAL A 671 24.81 7.23 22.04
C VAL A 671 24.19 8.08 20.94
N CYS A 672 23.04 8.69 21.25
CA CYS A 672 22.27 9.55 20.34
C CYS A 672 22.22 10.98 20.92
N PRO A 673 23.19 11.86 20.59
CA PRO A 673 23.35 13.13 21.28
C PRO A 673 22.30 14.18 20.87
N THR A 674 21.69 14.06 19.69
CA THR A 674 20.70 15.01 19.17
C THR A 674 19.28 14.44 19.24
N ARG A 675 18.27 15.28 19.53
CA ARG A 675 16.84 14.87 19.59
C ARG A 675 16.36 14.40 18.22
N GLY A 676 15.57 13.34 18.06
CA GLY A 676 15.19 12.87 16.72
C GLY A 676 14.07 11.83 16.73
N VAL A 677 13.97 11.03 15.67
CA VAL A 677 13.07 9.86 15.62
C VAL A 677 13.86 8.65 15.14
N MET A 678 13.57 7.49 15.70
CA MET A 678 14.11 6.21 15.26
C MET A 678 12.97 5.40 14.65
N HIS A 679 13.18 4.87 13.46
CA HIS A 679 12.17 4.10 12.73
C HIS A 679 12.50 2.59 12.71
N GLY A 680 13.75 2.22 12.97
CA GLY A 680 14.19 0.82 12.99
C GLY A 680 15.69 0.67 13.21
N LEU A 681 16.17 -0.56 13.05
CA LEU A 681 17.58 -0.91 13.08
C LEU A 681 18.02 -1.32 11.68
N ALA A 682 19.13 -0.78 11.20
CA ALA A 682 19.83 -1.29 10.03
C ALA A 682 20.80 -2.39 10.46
N GLY A 683 20.73 -3.54 9.81
CA GLY A 683 21.59 -4.71 10.04
C GLY A 683 22.54 -4.94 8.87
N TYR A 684 23.73 -5.42 9.22
CA TYR A 684 24.86 -5.69 8.34
C TYR A 684 25.60 -6.94 8.83
N PHE A 685 26.60 -7.38 8.07
CA PHE A 685 27.50 -8.44 8.50
C PHE A 685 28.94 -8.20 8.07
N GLU A 686 29.87 -8.86 8.76
CA GLU A 686 31.24 -9.07 8.32
C GLU A 686 31.55 -10.56 8.35
N SER A 687 32.29 -11.08 7.38
CA SER A 687 32.74 -12.47 7.34
C SER A 687 34.24 -12.55 7.13
N THR A 688 34.90 -13.30 8.00
CA THR A 688 36.24 -13.80 7.74
C THR A 688 36.09 -15.08 6.92
N LEU A 689 36.50 -15.03 5.65
CA LEU A 689 36.49 -16.19 4.77
C LEU A 689 37.61 -17.16 5.18
N TYR A 690 38.80 -16.62 5.40
CA TYR A 690 39.97 -17.37 5.83
C TYR A 690 40.91 -16.49 6.66
N GLU A 691 41.49 -17.06 7.71
CA GLU A 691 42.55 -16.45 8.51
C GLU A 691 43.80 -17.32 8.43
N SER A 692 44.92 -16.69 8.06
CA SER A 692 46.20 -17.36 7.88
C SER A 692 46.69 -18.02 9.18
N GLN A 693 47.10 -19.28 9.06
CA GLN A 693 47.64 -20.08 10.17
C GLN A 693 49.17 -20.14 10.15
N SER A 694 49.83 -19.70 9.07
CA SER A 694 51.29 -19.58 8.99
C SER A 694 51.83 -18.54 9.97
N GLU A 695 52.97 -18.82 10.62
CA GLU A 695 53.58 -17.90 11.59
C GLU A 695 53.98 -16.54 10.95
N ALA A 696 54.29 -16.52 9.66
CA ALA A 696 54.74 -15.33 8.94
C ALA A 696 53.61 -14.33 8.63
N THR A 697 52.39 -14.83 8.44
CA THR A 697 51.20 -14.08 8.00
C THR A 697 50.05 -14.17 9.00
N ARG A 698 50.33 -14.70 10.19
CA ARG A 698 49.36 -14.90 11.28
C ARG A 698 48.56 -13.63 11.57
N GLY A 699 47.23 -13.74 11.50
CA GLY A 699 46.31 -12.63 11.71
C GLY A 699 45.97 -11.83 10.45
N GLN A 700 46.56 -12.16 9.29
CA GLN A 700 46.04 -11.70 8.00
C GLN A 700 44.75 -12.46 7.67
N LYS A 701 43.73 -11.71 7.24
CA LYS A 701 42.39 -12.21 6.98
C LYS A 701 41.98 -11.88 5.55
N VAL A 702 41.36 -12.85 4.90
CA VAL A 702 40.55 -12.61 3.71
C VAL A 702 39.12 -12.41 4.19
N GLU A 703 38.57 -11.22 3.95
CA GLU A 703 37.29 -10.80 4.53
C GLU A 703 36.33 -10.25 3.47
N ILE A 704 35.04 -10.40 3.75
CA ILE A 704 33.98 -9.65 3.08
C ILE A 704 33.13 -8.92 4.13
N SER A 705 32.57 -7.76 3.78
CA SER A 705 31.84 -6.91 4.72
C SER A 705 30.78 -6.07 4.02
N THR A 706 29.59 -6.02 4.61
CA THR A 706 28.55 -5.04 4.25
C THR A 706 28.51 -3.86 5.20
N HIS A 707 29.43 -3.80 6.17
CA HIS A 707 29.48 -2.77 7.20
C HIS A 707 29.84 -1.39 6.58
N PRO A 708 28.98 -0.36 6.69
CA PRO A 708 29.19 0.94 6.03
C PRO A 708 30.53 1.63 6.31
N ASP A 709 31.11 1.44 7.49
CA ASP A 709 32.43 2.03 7.82
C ASP A 709 33.63 1.27 7.20
N TYR A 710 33.42 0.03 6.71
CA TYR A 710 34.49 -0.88 6.29
C TYR A 710 34.31 -1.44 4.87
N ILE A 711 33.13 -1.33 4.27
CA ILE A 711 32.81 -1.88 2.94
C ILE A 711 33.76 -1.35 1.86
N GLU A 712 34.10 -0.06 1.87
CA GLU A 712 35.07 0.54 0.93
C GLU A 712 36.47 -0.07 1.05
N GLN A 713 36.85 -0.57 2.22
CA GLN A 713 38.16 -1.18 2.46
C GLN A 713 38.16 -2.69 2.16
N LYS A 714 37.11 -3.41 2.57
CA LYS A 714 37.05 -4.88 2.54
C LYS A 714 36.34 -5.44 1.31
N SER A 715 35.35 -4.73 0.77
CA SER A 715 34.41 -5.24 -0.25
C SER A 715 33.89 -4.14 -1.16
N LYS A 716 34.80 -3.28 -1.63
CA LYS A 716 34.45 -2.18 -2.51
C LYS A 716 33.72 -2.70 -3.75
N ASP A 717 32.62 -2.04 -4.12
CA ASP A 717 31.80 -2.37 -5.29
C ASP A 717 31.04 -3.72 -5.21
N MET A 718 31.01 -4.39 -4.04
CA MET A 718 30.23 -5.61 -3.82
C MET A 718 28.71 -5.33 -3.79
N ILE A 719 27.92 -6.15 -4.50
CA ILE A 719 26.47 -5.93 -4.71
C ILE A 719 25.58 -7.11 -4.27
N SER A 720 26.17 -8.23 -3.85
CA SER A 720 25.44 -9.46 -3.51
C SER A 720 24.47 -9.28 -2.35
N TRP A 721 24.72 -8.33 -1.44
CA TRP A 721 23.90 -8.11 -0.25
C TRP A 721 23.57 -6.64 -0.08
N PHE A 722 22.28 -6.34 -0.06
CA PHE A 722 21.80 -5.12 0.55
C PHE A 722 21.66 -5.29 2.07
N PRO A 723 21.73 -4.20 2.85
CA PRO A 723 21.45 -4.24 4.29
C PRO A 723 20.08 -4.86 4.60
N ILE A 724 19.93 -5.37 5.83
CA ILE A 724 18.63 -5.75 6.37
C ILE A 724 18.07 -4.63 7.25
N PHE A 725 16.76 -4.46 7.30
CA PHE A 725 16.07 -3.45 8.09
C PHE A 725 15.07 -4.11 9.03
N PHE A 726 15.23 -3.86 10.33
CA PHE A 726 14.32 -4.30 11.38
C PHE A 726 13.45 -3.10 11.80
N PRO A 727 12.20 -3.01 11.31
CA PRO A 727 11.33 -1.88 11.61
C PRO A 727 10.87 -1.86 13.07
N LEU A 728 10.53 -0.68 13.59
CA LEU A 728 9.95 -0.51 14.92
C LEU A 728 8.49 -0.07 14.83
N LYS A 729 7.65 -0.65 15.69
CA LYS A 729 6.22 -0.33 15.76
C LYS A 729 5.95 1.14 16.18
N PRO A 730 4.80 1.72 15.82
CA PRO A 730 4.49 3.16 15.93
C PRO A 730 4.45 3.86 17.32
N ARG A 731 5.23 3.46 18.33
CA ARG A 731 5.11 4.00 19.71
C ARG A 731 6.36 4.68 20.32
N GLN A 732 7.36 5.10 19.55
CA GLN A 732 8.56 5.74 20.11
C GLN A 732 8.88 7.12 19.51
N GLN A 733 8.40 8.20 20.14
CA GLN A 733 9.00 9.54 19.99
C GLN A 733 10.21 9.67 20.95
N LEU A 734 11.35 10.19 20.46
CA LEU A 734 12.57 10.33 21.28
C LEU A 734 12.60 11.71 22.00
N GLY A 735 12.70 11.70 23.32
CA GLY A 735 13.13 12.87 24.12
C GLY A 735 14.65 13.10 24.09
N THR A 736 15.09 14.29 24.51
CA THR A 736 16.51 14.72 24.56
C THR A 736 17.35 13.89 25.54
N SER A 737 18.58 13.56 25.12
CA SER A 737 19.67 12.92 25.89
C SER A 737 19.32 11.63 26.63
N ILE A 738 19.07 10.55 25.89
CA ILE A 738 18.78 9.24 26.48
C ILE A 738 19.74 8.20 25.87
N ARG A 739 20.50 7.49 26.72
CA ARG A 739 21.16 6.23 26.34
C ARG A 739 20.07 5.25 25.92
N ARG A 740 20.07 4.80 24.66
CA ARG A 740 19.02 3.92 24.15
C ARG A 740 19.48 2.48 24.15
N LEU A 741 18.60 1.62 24.65
CA LEU A 741 18.79 0.19 24.76
C LEU A 741 18.15 -0.49 23.56
N ALA A 742 18.91 -1.32 22.85
CA ALA A 742 18.38 -2.25 21.86
C ALA A 742 18.65 -3.68 22.35
N GLN A 743 17.64 -4.53 22.20
CA GLN A 743 17.70 -5.96 22.52
C GLN A 743 17.31 -6.75 21.28
N LEU A 744 18.13 -7.71 20.89
CA LEU A 744 17.85 -8.65 19.81
C LEU A 744 17.98 -10.08 20.32
N TYR A 745 17.14 -10.95 19.77
CA TYR A 745 17.08 -12.37 20.10
C TYR A 745 17.10 -13.17 18.79
N ALA A 746 17.96 -14.19 18.70
CA ALA A 746 17.92 -15.21 17.67
C ALA A 746 17.58 -16.55 18.35
N ALA A 747 16.50 -17.22 17.92
CA ALA A 747 16.02 -18.47 18.50
C ALA A 747 15.65 -19.49 17.39
N PRO A 748 16.09 -20.76 17.49
CA PRO A 748 15.88 -21.78 16.46
C PRO A 748 14.46 -22.40 16.46
N ASP A 749 13.63 -22.22 17.50
CA ASP A 749 12.21 -22.63 17.53
C ASP A 749 11.34 -21.57 18.25
N PRO A 750 10.33 -20.97 17.59
CA PRO A 750 9.45 -19.96 18.19
C PRO A 750 8.55 -20.48 19.32
N LYS A 751 8.42 -21.81 19.52
CA LYS A 751 7.52 -22.39 20.53
C LYS A 751 8.11 -22.41 21.94
N HIS A 752 9.43 -22.27 22.11
CA HIS A 752 10.10 -22.39 23.42
C HIS A 752 11.10 -21.25 23.66
N PRO A 753 10.65 -20.06 24.12
CA PRO A 753 11.59 -19.05 24.61
C PRO A 753 12.32 -19.59 25.84
N PRO A 754 13.65 -19.41 25.96
CA PRO A 754 14.40 -19.87 27.12
C PRO A 754 13.93 -19.17 28.40
N GLN A 755 13.81 -19.93 29.49
CA GLN A 755 13.46 -19.40 30.80
C GLN A 755 14.55 -18.46 31.31
N ILE A 756 14.26 -17.16 31.40
CA ILE A 756 15.14 -16.19 32.03
C ILE A 756 15.10 -16.42 33.55
N GLY A 757 16.26 -16.72 34.12
CA GLY A 757 16.46 -16.84 35.56
C GLY A 757 16.01 -15.58 36.30
N ASN A 758 15.30 -15.80 37.41
CA ASN A 758 14.65 -14.80 38.27
C ASN A 758 15.50 -13.55 38.55
N GLY A 759 15.09 -12.41 37.98
CA GLY A 759 15.70 -11.10 38.20
C GLY A 759 14.87 -9.90 37.72
N ALA A 760 13.66 -9.73 38.28
CA ALA A 760 12.76 -8.55 38.27
C ALA A 760 11.87 -8.29 37.02
N PRO A 761 10.79 -7.48 37.14
CA PRO A 761 9.64 -7.61 38.03
C PRO A 761 8.30 -7.78 37.25
N GLN A 762 7.28 -8.24 37.97
CA GLN A 762 5.90 -8.55 37.57
C GLN A 762 5.32 -7.79 36.36
N THR A 763 4.85 -8.56 35.37
CA THR A 763 3.74 -8.16 34.49
C THR A 763 2.56 -9.13 34.68
N LEU A 764 1.39 -8.53 34.89
CA LEU A 764 0.12 -9.20 35.13
C LEU A 764 -0.37 -9.96 33.88
N ASN A 765 -0.97 -11.11 34.15
CA ASN A 765 -1.89 -11.89 33.32
C ASN A 765 -1.28 -12.63 32.12
N GLY A 766 -0.72 -13.80 32.43
CA GLY A 766 -0.52 -14.86 31.46
C GLY A 766 -1.86 -15.41 30.92
N GLN A 767 -2.02 -15.32 29.61
CA GLN A 767 -2.84 -16.22 28.80
C GLN A 767 -2.13 -16.45 27.44
N PRO A 768 -2.33 -17.61 26.80
CA PRO A 768 -1.74 -17.89 25.48
C PRO A 768 -2.33 -16.96 24.43
N LEU A 769 -1.48 -16.31 23.62
CA LEU A 769 -1.87 -15.47 22.49
C LEU A 769 -2.47 -16.35 21.37
N LEU A 770 -3.78 -16.55 21.43
CA LEU A 770 -4.59 -16.77 20.24
C LEU A 770 -4.62 -15.45 19.47
N VAL A 771 -3.92 -15.39 18.35
CA VAL A 771 -3.95 -14.25 17.41
C VAL A 771 -5.38 -14.14 16.88
N ARG A 772 -6.14 -13.19 17.43
CA ARG A 772 -7.37 -12.70 16.82
C ARG A 772 -7.01 -11.42 16.08
N TYR A 773 -7.24 -11.42 14.77
CA TYR A 773 -7.29 -10.23 13.94
C TYR A 773 -8.23 -9.22 14.62
N ILE A 774 -7.73 -8.05 15.01
CA ILE A 774 -8.57 -7.00 15.61
C ILE A 774 -8.76 -5.93 14.54
N ILE A 775 -9.91 -5.98 13.86
CA ILE A 775 -10.38 -4.88 13.02
C ILE A 775 -10.42 -3.61 13.91
N PRO A 776 -9.84 -2.48 13.48
CA PRO A 776 -9.92 -1.22 14.22
C PRO A 776 -11.38 -0.90 14.57
N ALA A 777 -11.65 -0.39 15.77
CA ALA A 777 -13.02 -0.03 16.15
C ALA A 777 -13.62 0.94 15.12
N HIS A 778 -14.64 0.48 14.40
CA HIS A 778 -15.38 1.27 13.42
C HIS A 778 -16.86 1.30 13.81
N PRO A 779 -17.62 2.30 13.33
CA PRO A 779 -19.07 2.27 13.47
C PRO A 779 -19.64 1.01 12.83
N THR A 780 -20.58 0.35 13.52
CA THR A 780 -21.31 -0.80 13.01
C THR A 780 -22.22 -0.34 11.87
N LEU A 781 -21.98 -0.86 10.66
CA LEU A 781 -22.70 -0.51 9.44
C LEU A 781 -23.98 -1.35 9.30
N LEU A 782 -25.12 -0.73 9.62
CA LEU A 782 -26.44 -1.37 9.64
C LEU A 782 -27.42 -0.66 8.70
N ILE A 783 -26.93 -0.28 7.53
CA ILE A 783 -27.77 0.12 6.39
C ILE A 783 -28.23 -1.14 5.65
N PRO A 784 -29.34 -1.11 4.91
CA PRO A 784 -29.72 -2.25 4.08
C PRO A 784 -28.82 -2.33 2.83
N GLY A 785 -27.53 -2.66 3.02
CA GLY A 785 -26.49 -2.87 2.00
C GLY A 785 -25.71 -1.60 1.59
N PRO A 786 -24.36 -1.61 1.62
CA PRO A 786 -23.47 -2.66 2.16
C PRO A 786 -23.68 -2.92 3.66
N ILE A 787 -23.32 -4.13 4.11
CA ILE A 787 -23.49 -4.59 5.50
C ILE A 787 -22.13 -4.88 6.15
N GLU A 788 -22.14 -5.20 7.46
CA GLU A 788 -21.01 -5.82 8.14
C GLU A 788 -20.59 -7.14 7.48
N PHE A 789 -19.27 -7.35 7.39
CA PHE A 789 -18.68 -8.54 6.81
C PHE A 789 -18.06 -9.42 7.90
N ASP A 790 -18.05 -10.74 7.66
CA ASP A 790 -17.28 -11.66 8.48
C ASP A 790 -15.78 -11.50 8.19
N ASP A 791 -14.95 -11.56 9.22
CA ASP A 791 -13.51 -11.32 9.12
C ASP A 791 -12.84 -12.27 8.12
N ALA A 792 -13.27 -13.53 8.04
CA ALA A 792 -12.70 -14.49 7.10
C ALA A 792 -13.03 -14.13 5.65
N VAL A 793 -14.20 -13.54 5.40
CA VAL A 793 -14.58 -13.04 4.07
C VAL A 793 -13.72 -11.84 3.69
N LEU A 794 -13.48 -10.91 4.61
CA LEU A 794 -12.56 -9.78 4.38
C LEU A 794 -11.12 -10.24 4.14
N GLN A 795 -10.62 -11.18 4.96
CA GLN A 795 -9.27 -11.75 4.81
C GLN A 795 -9.07 -12.44 3.46
N SER A 796 -10.09 -13.12 2.94
CA SER A 796 -10.01 -13.77 1.63
C SER A 796 -9.81 -12.78 0.46
N MET A 797 -10.16 -11.49 0.63
CA MET A 797 -9.86 -10.47 -0.37
C MET A 797 -8.37 -10.12 -0.48
N SER A 798 -7.57 -10.46 0.53
CA SER A 798 -6.11 -10.30 0.50
C SER A 798 -5.41 -11.37 -0.35
N HIS A 799 -6.17 -12.20 -1.08
CA HIS A 799 -5.60 -13.13 -2.05
C HIS A 799 -4.77 -12.37 -3.11
N TYR A 800 -3.53 -12.81 -3.32
CA TYR A 800 -2.60 -12.22 -4.28
C TYR A 800 -3.17 -12.25 -5.70
N SER A 801 -2.64 -11.37 -6.57
CA SER A 801 -3.01 -11.34 -7.98
C SER A 801 -2.73 -12.67 -8.66
N GLU A 802 -3.78 -13.34 -9.10
CA GLU A 802 -3.70 -14.61 -9.81
C GLU A 802 -4.30 -14.51 -11.22
N SER A 803 -3.84 -15.38 -12.12
CA SER A 803 -4.39 -15.45 -13.47
C SER A 803 -5.82 -16.00 -13.42
N HIS A 804 -6.78 -15.25 -13.96
CA HIS A 804 -8.19 -15.65 -14.02
C HIS A 804 -8.47 -16.82 -15.00
N VAL A 805 -7.48 -17.27 -15.75
CA VAL A 805 -7.52 -18.52 -16.54
C VAL A 805 -6.59 -19.59 -15.96
N GLY A 806 -5.94 -19.31 -14.83
CA GLY A 806 -5.08 -20.24 -14.12
C GLY A 806 -5.88 -21.36 -13.43
N PRO A 807 -5.32 -22.57 -13.29
CA PRO A 807 -6.04 -23.71 -12.72
C PRO A 807 -6.61 -23.48 -11.32
N ALA A 808 -5.89 -22.75 -10.45
CA ALA A 808 -6.32 -22.46 -9.08
C ALA A 808 -7.60 -21.61 -9.03
N PHE A 809 -7.62 -20.48 -9.77
CA PHE A 809 -8.80 -19.64 -9.87
C PHE A 809 -9.96 -20.35 -10.57
N VAL A 810 -9.69 -21.08 -11.66
CA VAL A 810 -10.72 -21.84 -12.39
C VAL A 810 -11.41 -22.84 -11.47
N ALA A 811 -10.66 -23.52 -10.59
CA ALA A 811 -11.23 -24.44 -9.61
C ALA A 811 -12.11 -23.71 -8.59
N THR A 812 -11.64 -22.58 -8.05
CA THR A 812 -12.38 -21.76 -7.07
C THR A 812 -13.66 -21.19 -7.68
N PHE A 813 -13.59 -20.63 -8.88
CA PHE A 813 -14.74 -20.06 -9.55
C PHE A 813 -15.77 -21.15 -9.90
N GLY A 814 -15.32 -22.30 -10.39
CA GLY A 814 -16.19 -23.45 -10.64
C GLY A 814 -16.90 -23.96 -9.38
N GLU A 815 -16.19 -24.04 -8.25
CA GLU A 815 -16.79 -24.36 -6.95
C GLU A 815 -17.83 -23.33 -6.53
N THR A 816 -17.53 -22.04 -6.70
CA THR A 816 -18.43 -20.93 -6.36
C THR A 816 -19.75 -20.99 -7.15
N LEU A 817 -19.68 -21.29 -8.46
CA LEU A 817 -20.88 -21.49 -9.30
C LEU A 817 -21.70 -22.71 -8.84
N THR A 818 -21.02 -23.79 -8.46
CA THR A 818 -21.68 -24.99 -7.91
C THR A 818 -22.40 -24.67 -6.59
N GLN A 819 -21.79 -23.89 -5.71
CA GLN A 819 -22.37 -23.46 -4.44
C GLN A 819 -23.57 -22.53 -4.63
N LEU A 820 -23.57 -21.68 -5.67
CA LEU A 820 -24.75 -20.88 -5.99
C LEU A 820 -25.97 -21.75 -6.32
N ARG A 821 -25.80 -22.89 -7.01
CA ARG A 821 -26.92 -23.84 -7.23
C ARG A 821 -27.53 -24.30 -5.90
N GLN A 822 -26.69 -24.60 -4.92
CA GLN A 822 -27.13 -25.01 -3.58
C GLN A 822 -27.84 -23.87 -2.83
N LEU A 823 -27.29 -22.65 -2.89
CA LEU A 823 -27.91 -21.47 -2.28
C LEU A 823 -29.30 -21.19 -2.86
N PHE A 824 -29.47 -21.29 -4.17
CA PHE A 824 -30.75 -21.14 -4.85
C PHE A 824 -31.63 -22.40 -4.74
N GLN A 825 -31.19 -23.46 -4.06
CA GLN A 825 -31.95 -24.70 -3.88
C GLN A 825 -32.35 -25.33 -5.23
N SER A 826 -31.43 -25.33 -6.20
CA SER A 826 -31.66 -25.85 -7.55
C SER A 826 -30.84 -27.09 -7.85
N THR A 827 -31.52 -28.09 -8.42
CA THR A 827 -30.95 -29.36 -8.93
C THR A 827 -31.08 -29.48 -10.45
N ASP A 828 -31.76 -28.54 -11.10
CA ASP A 828 -31.92 -28.50 -12.56
C ASP A 828 -30.59 -28.21 -13.26
N ALA A 829 -30.07 -29.19 -14.00
CA ALA A 829 -28.85 -29.05 -14.79
C ALA A 829 -28.98 -28.07 -15.96
N SER A 830 -30.20 -27.75 -16.38
CA SER A 830 -30.47 -26.77 -17.43
C SER A 830 -30.52 -25.32 -16.91
N ALA A 831 -30.59 -25.13 -15.58
CA ALA A 831 -30.44 -23.83 -14.95
C ALA A 831 -28.97 -23.37 -14.96
N GLN A 832 -28.75 -22.05 -14.93
CA GLN A 832 -27.43 -21.45 -15.05
C GLN A 832 -27.18 -20.33 -14.01
N PRO A 833 -26.15 -20.48 -13.14
CA PRO A 833 -25.62 -19.37 -12.35
C PRO A 833 -24.74 -18.43 -13.19
N TYR A 834 -24.78 -17.14 -12.86
CA TYR A 834 -23.92 -16.09 -13.39
C TYR A 834 -23.31 -15.28 -12.26
N ILE A 835 -22.02 -14.99 -12.36
CA ILE A 835 -21.29 -14.05 -11.51
C ILE A 835 -20.56 -13.08 -12.43
N ILE A 836 -20.95 -11.80 -12.41
CA ILE A 836 -20.40 -10.77 -13.30
C ILE A 836 -19.97 -9.57 -12.44
N SER A 837 -18.76 -9.04 -12.67
CA SER A 837 -18.29 -7.84 -11.98
C SER A 837 -19.23 -6.64 -12.26
N GLY A 838 -19.84 -6.09 -11.21
CA GLY A 838 -20.85 -5.04 -11.31
C GLY A 838 -21.70 -4.90 -10.04
N SER A 839 -22.58 -3.91 -10.01
CA SER A 839 -23.58 -3.78 -8.93
C SER A 839 -24.82 -4.64 -9.21
N GLY A 840 -25.70 -4.81 -8.23
CA GLY A 840 -26.98 -5.54 -8.41
C GLY A 840 -27.87 -4.98 -9.52
N THR A 841 -27.76 -3.68 -9.82
CA THR A 841 -28.45 -3.03 -10.95
C THR A 841 -28.11 -3.67 -12.29
N LEU A 842 -26.89 -4.19 -12.47
CA LEU A 842 -26.50 -4.94 -13.68
C LEU A 842 -27.36 -6.19 -13.89
N GLY A 843 -27.93 -6.77 -12.82
CA GLY A 843 -28.90 -7.85 -12.92
C GLY A 843 -30.17 -7.45 -13.68
N TRP A 844 -30.63 -6.19 -13.55
CA TRP A 844 -31.75 -5.66 -14.32
C TRP A 844 -31.41 -5.57 -15.80
N ASP A 845 -30.23 -5.04 -16.14
CA ASP A 845 -29.73 -5.02 -17.53
C ASP A 845 -29.63 -6.44 -18.11
N LEU A 846 -29.15 -7.41 -17.33
CA LEU A 846 -29.02 -8.79 -17.74
C LEU A 846 -30.39 -9.41 -18.07
N VAL A 847 -31.43 -9.11 -17.29
CA VAL A 847 -32.81 -9.54 -17.60
C VAL A 847 -33.35 -8.81 -18.81
N ALA A 848 -33.30 -7.47 -18.82
CA ALA A 848 -33.93 -6.64 -19.84
C ALA A 848 -33.31 -6.86 -21.23
N ALA A 849 -31.98 -6.94 -21.32
CA ALA A 849 -31.28 -7.11 -22.59
C ALA A 849 -31.40 -8.52 -23.20
N ASN A 850 -31.72 -9.54 -22.39
CA ASN A 850 -31.65 -10.95 -22.81
C ASN A 850 -32.99 -11.69 -22.75
N LEU A 851 -33.90 -11.36 -21.84
CA LEU A 851 -35.17 -12.09 -21.71
C LEU A 851 -36.36 -11.37 -22.35
N VAL A 852 -36.18 -10.11 -22.75
CA VAL A 852 -37.22 -9.28 -23.38
C VAL A 852 -36.72 -8.73 -24.72
N GLU A 853 -37.59 -8.69 -25.72
CA GLU A 853 -37.38 -8.00 -26.99
C GLU A 853 -38.19 -6.70 -27.05
N ALA A 854 -37.75 -5.72 -27.85
CA ALA A 854 -38.45 -4.45 -27.98
C ALA A 854 -39.90 -4.65 -28.45
N GLY A 855 -40.85 -4.01 -27.77
CA GLY A 855 -42.29 -4.14 -27.99
C GLY A 855 -42.95 -5.33 -27.27
N GLU A 856 -42.18 -6.21 -26.61
CA GLU A 856 -42.78 -7.26 -25.77
C GLU A 856 -43.29 -6.68 -24.44
N ASN A 857 -44.36 -7.29 -23.92
CA ASN A 857 -45.02 -6.82 -22.71
C ASN A 857 -44.32 -7.32 -21.45
N ALA A 858 -44.06 -6.44 -20.49
CA ALA A 858 -43.57 -6.80 -19.16
C ALA A 858 -44.54 -6.32 -18.07
N LEU A 859 -44.82 -7.16 -17.06
CA LEU A 859 -45.60 -6.79 -15.90
C LEU A 859 -44.67 -6.56 -14.71
N VAL A 860 -44.68 -5.37 -14.11
CA VAL A 860 -43.82 -5.03 -12.97
C VAL A 860 -44.68 -4.86 -11.72
N LEU A 861 -44.40 -5.66 -10.69
CA LEU A 861 -45.00 -5.51 -9.37
C LEU A 861 -44.10 -4.60 -8.52
N SER A 862 -44.52 -3.35 -8.33
CA SER A 862 -43.74 -2.34 -7.61
C SER A 862 -44.23 -2.17 -6.18
N THR A 863 -43.30 -2.19 -5.23
CA THR A 863 -43.53 -1.91 -3.80
C THR A 863 -42.68 -0.74 -3.30
N GLY A 864 -42.04 0.00 -4.22
CA GLY A 864 -41.20 1.14 -3.91
C GLY A 864 -40.19 1.51 -5.00
N TYR A 865 -39.06 2.07 -4.55
CA TYR A 865 -38.04 2.66 -5.42
C TYR A 865 -37.44 1.67 -6.42
N PHE A 866 -37.20 0.43 -6.00
CA PHE A 866 -36.46 -0.55 -6.81
C PHE A 866 -37.37 -1.21 -7.86
N GLY A 867 -38.63 -1.49 -7.51
CA GLY A 867 -39.63 -1.91 -8.49
C GLY A 867 -39.86 -0.86 -9.58
N ASP A 868 -39.96 0.42 -9.19
CA ASP A 868 -40.03 1.55 -10.13
C ASP A 868 -38.81 1.62 -11.05
N ALA A 869 -37.60 1.52 -10.49
CA ALA A 869 -36.36 1.58 -11.28
C ALA A 869 -36.22 0.38 -12.24
N PHE A 870 -36.72 -0.80 -11.86
CA PHE A 870 -36.72 -1.95 -12.76
C PHE A 870 -37.72 -1.78 -13.91
N ALA A 871 -38.88 -1.15 -13.67
CA ALA A 871 -39.79 -0.73 -14.74
C ALA A 871 -39.09 0.24 -15.72
N ASP A 872 -38.41 1.27 -15.20
CA ASP A 872 -37.67 2.24 -16.01
C ASP A 872 -36.56 1.55 -16.84
N CYS A 873 -35.86 0.58 -16.26
CA CYS A 873 -34.86 -0.23 -16.97
C CYS A 873 -35.49 -1.02 -18.12
N LEU A 874 -36.59 -1.74 -17.89
CA LEU A 874 -37.29 -2.50 -18.94
C LEU A 874 -37.78 -1.60 -20.07
N THR A 875 -38.34 -0.43 -19.74
CA THR A 875 -38.74 0.57 -20.74
C THR A 875 -37.54 1.10 -21.52
N THR A 876 -36.38 1.29 -20.88
CA THR A 876 -35.13 1.72 -21.55
C THR A 876 -34.69 0.71 -22.61
N TYR A 877 -34.90 -0.58 -22.39
CA TYR A 877 -34.63 -1.65 -23.36
C TYR A 877 -35.79 -1.90 -24.34
N GLY A 878 -36.83 -1.05 -24.33
CA GLY A 878 -37.92 -1.06 -25.30
C GLY A 878 -39.10 -1.96 -24.96
N ALA A 879 -39.22 -2.48 -23.74
CA ALA A 879 -40.39 -3.26 -23.32
C ALA A 879 -41.63 -2.38 -23.13
N ASP A 880 -42.82 -2.92 -23.43
CA ASP A 880 -44.11 -2.30 -23.10
C ASP A 880 -44.51 -2.69 -21.66
N VAL A 881 -44.17 -1.81 -20.73
CA VAL A 881 -44.29 -2.07 -19.28
C VAL A 881 -45.69 -1.72 -18.77
N THR A 882 -46.36 -2.71 -18.19
CA THR A 882 -47.51 -2.48 -17.28
C THR A 882 -47.01 -2.55 -15.85
N LYS A 883 -47.28 -1.53 -15.04
CA LYS A 883 -46.90 -1.50 -13.63
C LYS A 883 -48.13 -1.64 -12.73
N LEU A 884 -48.04 -2.49 -11.73
CA LEU A 884 -48.98 -2.57 -10.62
C LEU A 884 -48.28 -2.10 -9.35
N ASP A 885 -48.79 -1.01 -8.77
CA ASP A 885 -48.22 -0.39 -7.58
C ASP A 885 -48.95 -0.87 -6.32
N GLY A 886 -48.18 -1.30 -5.32
CA GLY A 886 -48.68 -1.41 -3.96
C GLY A 886 -48.90 -0.03 -3.33
N ALA A 887 -49.85 0.08 -2.40
CA ALA A 887 -49.88 1.24 -1.51
C ALA A 887 -48.56 1.34 -0.73
N VAL A 888 -48.20 2.54 -0.26
CA VAL A 888 -46.97 2.73 0.54
C VAL A 888 -46.98 1.78 1.73
N GLY A 889 -45.98 0.88 1.80
CA GLY A 889 -45.92 -0.14 2.84
C GLY A 889 -46.77 -1.39 2.60
N GLY A 890 -47.30 -1.57 1.40
CA GLY A 890 -48.01 -2.77 0.97
C GLY A 890 -47.52 -3.27 -0.38
N ARG A 891 -48.13 -4.35 -0.86
CA ARG A 891 -47.82 -4.98 -2.15
C ARG A 891 -49.06 -5.16 -3.03
N PRO A 892 -48.93 -5.25 -4.37
CA PRO A 892 -50.02 -5.66 -5.25
C PRO A 892 -50.63 -7.00 -4.80
N GLN A 893 -51.96 -7.11 -4.84
CA GLN A 893 -52.65 -8.30 -4.33
C GLN A 893 -52.89 -9.34 -5.44
N LEU A 894 -52.88 -10.64 -5.10
CA LEU A 894 -53.02 -11.74 -6.08
C LEU A 894 -54.22 -11.59 -7.04
N PRO A 895 -55.43 -11.20 -6.59
CA PRO A 895 -56.57 -11.01 -7.49
C PRO A 895 -56.35 -9.92 -8.56
N GLU A 896 -55.61 -8.87 -8.21
CA GLU A 896 -55.29 -7.77 -9.14
C GLU A 896 -54.25 -8.22 -10.17
N ILE A 897 -53.28 -9.01 -9.72
CA ILE A 897 -52.23 -9.60 -10.58
C ILE A 897 -52.87 -10.60 -11.55
N GLU A 898 -53.74 -11.50 -11.07
CA GLU A 898 -54.48 -12.46 -11.90
C GLU A 898 -55.35 -11.75 -12.95
N LYS A 899 -56.02 -10.65 -12.56
CA LYS A 899 -56.79 -9.83 -13.49
C LYS A 899 -55.89 -9.24 -14.59
N ALA A 900 -54.73 -8.68 -14.24
CA ALA A 900 -53.80 -8.13 -15.22
C ALA A 900 -53.27 -9.21 -16.19
N LEU A 901 -52.83 -10.35 -15.66
CA LEU A 901 -52.35 -11.51 -16.44
C LEU A 901 -53.43 -12.08 -17.37
N SER A 902 -54.71 -12.01 -16.98
CA SER A 902 -55.83 -12.47 -17.81
C SER A 902 -56.18 -11.51 -18.93
N GLN A 903 -55.84 -10.22 -18.80
CA GLN A 903 -56.19 -9.17 -19.77
C GLN A 903 -55.13 -9.00 -20.87
N LYS A 904 -53.86 -9.28 -20.56
CA LYS A 904 -52.73 -9.06 -21.47
C LYS A 904 -51.74 -10.21 -21.34
N LYS A 905 -51.17 -10.65 -22.47
CA LYS A 905 -50.07 -11.62 -22.47
C LYS A 905 -48.75 -10.93 -22.17
N TYR A 906 -48.05 -11.39 -21.14
CA TYR A 906 -46.75 -10.85 -20.73
C TYR A 906 -45.63 -11.84 -21.05
N LYS A 907 -44.49 -11.31 -21.51
CA LYS A 907 -43.26 -12.07 -21.68
C LYS A 907 -42.64 -12.39 -20.33
N ILE A 908 -42.54 -11.39 -19.47
CA ILE A 908 -42.03 -11.52 -18.11
C ILE A 908 -42.95 -10.81 -17.11
N LEU A 909 -42.95 -11.31 -15.88
CA LEU A 909 -43.40 -10.62 -14.68
C LEU A 909 -42.17 -10.41 -13.79
N THR A 910 -41.91 -9.17 -13.36
CA THR A 910 -40.87 -8.87 -12.38
C THR A 910 -41.48 -8.52 -11.02
N VAL A 911 -40.81 -8.97 -9.96
CA VAL A 911 -41.19 -8.69 -8.57
C VAL A 911 -39.96 -8.44 -7.72
N THR A 912 -39.96 -7.36 -6.94
CA THR A 912 -38.93 -7.14 -5.92
C THR A 912 -39.31 -7.91 -4.66
N HIS A 913 -38.50 -8.91 -4.29
CA HIS A 913 -38.82 -9.79 -3.15
C HIS A 913 -38.78 -9.01 -1.84
N VAL A 914 -37.70 -8.26 -1.59
CA VAL A 914 -37.62 -7.30 -0.47
C VAL A 914 -37.24 -5.93 -1.02
N ASP A 915 -38.19 -5.01 -1.05
CA ASP A 915 -37.90 -3.64 -1.51
C ASP A 915 -37.19 -2.87 -0.40
N THR A 916 -35.91 -2.59 -0.64
CA THR A 916 -35.02 -1.95 0.32
C THR A 916 -35.41 -0.50 0.62
N SER A 917 -36.34 0.10 -0.14
CA SER A 917 -36.90 1.41 0.18
C SER A 917 -38.00 1.34 1.23
N THR A 918 -38.84 0.30 1.26
CA THR A 918 -40.02 0.23 2.13
C THR A 918 -39.95 -0.88 3.18
N GLY A 919 -39.04 -1.84 3.04
CA GLY A 919 -38.98 -3.05 3.86
C GLY A 919 -40.12 -4.02 3.60
N VAL A 920 -40.84 -3.86 2.48
CA VAL A 920 -41.94 -4.74 2.08
C VAL A 920 -41.38 -6.04 1.49
N LEU A 921 -41.87 -7.15 2.01
CA LEU A 921 -41.67 -8.51 1.53
C LEU A 921 -42.83 -8.88 0.58
N SER A 922 -42.50 -9.22 -0.67
CA SER A 922 -43.47 -9.71 -1.65
C SER A 922 -43.62 -11.22 -1.52
N GLU A 923 -44.84 -11.73 -1.57
CA GLU A 923 -45.06 -13.18 -1.60
C GLU A 923 -44.72 -13.75 -2.99
N LEU A 924 -43.90 -14.80 -3.03
CA LEU A 924 -43.44 -15.49 -4.24
C LEU A 924 -44.15 -16.82 -4.51
N LYS A 925 -44.46 -17.64 -3.50
CA LYS A 925 -44.96 -19.01 -3.69
C LYS A 925 -46.35 -19.08 -4.35
N ASP A 926 -47.31 -18.37 -3.80
CA ASP A 926 -48.68 -18.23 -4.32
C ASP A 926 -48.70 -17.35 -5.56
N LEU A 927 -47.77 -16.39 -5.67
CA LEU A 927 -47.59 -15.58 -6.87
C LEU A 927 -47.20 -16.47 -8.06
N THR A 928 -46.17 -17.30 -7.93
CA THR A 928 -45.73 -18.17 -9.02
C THR A 928 -46.78 -19.23 -9.35
N ALA A 929 -47.47 -19.78 -8.35
CA ALA A 929 -48.59 -20.68 -8.57
C ALA A 929 -49.72 -20.01 -9.38
N THR A 930 -50.03 -18.74 -9.08
CA THR A 930 -51.01 -17.94 -9.82
C THR A 930 -50.56 -17.66 -11.25
N VAL A 931 -49.30 -17.26 -11.46
CA VAL A 931 -48.74 -17.02 -12.81
C VAL A 931 -48.77 -18.31 -13.63
N LYS A 932 -48.32 -19.44 -13.08
CA LYS A 932 -48.33 -20.74 -13.77
C LYS A 932 -49.74 -21.18 -14.17
N ARG A 933 -50.74 -20.89 -13.34
CA ARG A 933 -52.15 -21.23 -13.62
C ARG A 933 -52.77 -20.33 -14.69
N VAL A 934 -52.52 -19.02 -14.63
CA VAL A 934 -53.22 -18.01 -15.45
C VAL A 934 -52.47 -17.67 -16.73
N SER A 935 -51.14 -17.60 -16.67
CA SER A 935 -50.25 -17.25 -17.78
C SER A 935 -48.97 -18.10 -17.74
N PRO A 936 -49.07 -19.42 -18.02
CA PRO A 936 -47.96 -20.37 -17.90
C PRO A 936 -46.73 -20.03 -18.77
N GLU A 937 -46.89 -19.20 -19.80
CA GLU A 937 -45.82 -18.78 -20.70
C GLU A 937 -45.04 -17.55 -20.18
N THR A 938 -45.57 -16.82 -19.19
CA THR A 938 -44.90 -15.64 -18.59
C THR A 938 -43.78 -16.08 -17.64
N LEU A 939 -42.56 -15.58 -17.85
CA LEU A 939 -41.43 -15.86 -16.95
C LEU A 939 -41.54 -15.05 -15.66
N VAL A 940 -41.30 -15.66 -14.50
CA VAL A 940 -41.25 -14.96 -13.20
C VAL A 940 -39.82 -14.62 -12.84
N ILE A 941 -39.49 -13.33 -12.83
CA ILE A 941 -38.18 -12.79 -12.51
C ILE A 941 -38.23 -12.05 -11.16
N VAL A 942 -37.35 -12.44 -10.24
CA VAL A 942 -37.30 -11.91 -8.89
C VAL A 942 -36.07 -11.04 -8.72
N ASP A 943 -36.28 -9.78 -8.32
CA ASP A 943 -35.22 -8.97 -7.72
C ASP A 943 -35.05 -9.38 -6.26
N GLY A 944 -34.02 -10.19 -6.02
CA GLY A 944 -33.64 -10.74 -4.72
C GLY A 944 -32.42 -10.06 -4.10
N VAL A 945 -32.07 -8.83 -4.51
CA VAL A 945 -30.87 -8.13 -4.01
C VAL A 945 -30.84 -8.05 -2.48
N CYS A 946 -31.97 -7.81 -1.83
CA CYS A 946 -32.03 -7.70 -0.36
C CYS A 946 -32.40 -9.02 0.34
N SER A 947 -32.88 -10.03 -0.40
CA SER A 947 -33.51 -11.22 0.19
C SER A 947 -32.69 -12.51 0.05
N VAL A 948 -31.85 -12.65 -0.99
CA VAL A 948 -31.05 -13.87 -1.18
C VAL A 948 -30.13 -14.10 0.02
N ALA A 949 -30.14 -15.33 0.56
CA ALA A 949 -29.47 -15.75 1.80
C ALA A 949 -30.06 -15.19 3.12
N CYS A 950 -31.22 -14.55 3.09
CA CYS A 950 -31.96 -14.10 4.28
C CYS A 950 -33.41 -14.61 4.29
N GLU A 951 -34.12 -14.44 3.18
CA GLU A 951 -35.46 -14.97 2.96
C GLU A 951 -35.37 -16.33 2.25
N GLU A 952 -36.37 -17.18 2.47
CA GLU A 952 -36.49 -18.40 1.71
C GLU A 952 -36.80 -18.09 0.25
N ILE A 953 -36.03 -18.72 -0.65
CA ILE A 953 -36.25 -18.69 -2.10
C ILE A 953 -36.04 -20.12 -2.58
N ALA A 954 -37.12 -20.91 -2.57
CA ALA A 954 -37.08 -22.28 -3.08
C ALA A 954 -37.23 -22.27 -4.61
N PHE A 955 -36.13 -22.00 -5.32
CA PHE A 955 -36.14 -21.68 -6.76
C PHE A 955 -36.84 -22.75 -7.62
N ASP A 956 -36.42 -24.01 -7.48
CA ASP A 956 -37.00 -25.13 -8.24
C ASP A 956 -38.43 -25.44 -7.78
N GLU A 957 -38.67 -25.52 -6.46
CA GLU A 957 -39.97 -25.87 -5.88
C GLU A 957 -41.06 -24.87 -6.29
N TRP A 958 -40.77 -23.57 -6.18
CA TRP A 958 -41.71 -22.53 -6.58
C TRP A 958 -41.69 -22.30 -8.10
N GLY A 959 -40.73 -22.89 -8.80
CA GLY A 959 -40.43 -22.75 -10.24
C GLY A 959 -40.35 -21.30 -10.67
N LEU A 960 -39.39 -20.60 -10.09
CA LEU A 960 -38.93 -19.29 -10.51
C LEU A 960 -38.14 -19.40 -11.82
N ASP A 961 -38.17 -18.37 -12.65
CA ASP A 961 -37.46 -18.38 -13.94
C ASP A 961 -36.13 -17.61 -13.88
N GLY A 962 -36.04 -16.59 -13.03
CA GLY A 962 -34.81 -15.86 -12.78
C GLY A 962 -34.79 -15.20 -11.42
N VAL A 963 -33.66 -15.23 -10.73
CA VAL A 963 -33.42 -14.45 -9.52
C VAL A 963 -32.13 -13.67 -9.70
N ILE A 964 -32.17 -12.37 -9.44
CA ILE A 964 -30.99 -11.49 -9.47
C ILE A 964 -30.65 -11.00 -8.06
N THR A 965 -29.37 -10.81 -7.76
CA THR A 965 -28.91 -10.32 -6.47
C THR A 965 -27.52 -9.69 -6.57
N ALA A 966 -26.96 -9.26 -5.44
CA ALA A 966 -25.64 -8.65 -5.34
C ALA A 966 -24.85 -9.20 -4.13
N SER A 967 -23.53 -9.15 -4.19
CA SER A 967 -22.65 -9.72 -3.15
C SER A 967 -22.81 -9.06 -1.77
N GLN A 968 -22.95 -7.73 -1.71
CA GLN A 968 -22.84 -6.90 -0.49
C GLN A 968 -24.08 -6.82 0.40
N LYS A 969 -24.99 -7.76 0.25
CA LYS A 969 -26.25 -7.82 1.00
C LYS A 969 -26.18 -9.01 1.94
N ALA A 970 -27.27 -9.75 2.13
CA ALA A 970 -27.31 -10.88 3.07
C ALA A 970 -26.35 -12.04 2.74
N ILE A 971 -25.77 -12.08 1.53
CA ILE A 971 -24.67 -13.00 1.20
C ILE A 971 -23.42 -12.68 2.02
N GLY A 972 -23.18 -11.42 2.39
CA GLY A 972 -22.05 -11.03 3.24
C GLY A 972 -20.70 -10.98 2.53
N CYS A 973 -20.68 -10.79 1.21
CA CYS A 973 -19.46 -10.60 0.42
C CYS A 973 -19.30 -9.12 0.03
N PRO A 974 -18.09 -8.53 -0.01
CA PRO A 974 -17.89 -7.13 -0.40
C PRO A 974 -18.49 -6.77 -1.77
N ALA A 975 -18.81 -5.48 -1.94
CA ALA A 975 -19.54 -4.98 -3.12
C ALA A 975 -18.71 -5.10 -4.40
N GLY A 976 -19.36 -5.51 -5.48
CA GLY A 976 -18.73 -5.55 -6.81
C GLY A 976 -19.09 -6.76 -7.67
N LEU A 977 -19.95 -7.66 -7.21
CA LEU A 977 -20.48 -8.76 -8.02
C LEU A 977 -22.00 -8.67 -8.17
N SER A 978 -22.46 -8.68 -9.43
CA SER A 978 -23.83 -9.00 -9.82
C SER A 978 -23.95 -10.52 -9.95
N ILE A 979 -24.90 -11.09 -9.20
CA ILE A 979 -25.13 -12.53 -9.15
C ILE A 979 -26.52 -12.79 -9.70
N SER A 980 -26.67 -13.80 -10.54
CA SER A 980 -27.99 -14.17 -11.08
C SER A 980 -28.10 -15.66 -11.31
N PHE A 981 -29.32 -16.19 -11.21
CA PHE A 981 -29.63 -17.59 -11.42
C PHE A 981 -30.86 -17.72 -12.31
N PHE A 982 -30.74 -18.39 -13.45
CA PHE A 982 -31.81 -18.50 -14.45
C PHE A 982 -32.18 -19.96 -14.68
N SER A 983 -33.48 -20.24 -14.77
CA SER A 983 -34.01 -21.58 -15.01
C SER A 983 -33.75 -22.04 -16.45
N GLY A 984 -33.86 -23.35 -16.71
CA GLY A 984 -33.84 -23.87 -18.08
C GLY A 984 -34.86 -23.20 -19.01
N ARG A 985 -36.03 -22.83 -18.49
CA ARG A 985 -37.08 -22.13 -19.26
C ARG A 985 -36.67 -20.71 -19.64
N ALA A 986 -36.02 -19.96 -18.74
CA ALA A 986 -35.45 -18.66 -19.08
C ALA A 986 -34.31 -18.79 -20.09
N MET A 987 -33.43 -19.79 -19.94
CA MET A 987 -32.35 -20.05 -20.90
C MET A 987 -32.89 -20.40 -22.29
N GLN A 988 -33.93 -21.23 -22.38
CA GLN A 988 -34.61 -21.52 -23.66
C GLN A 988 -35.29 -20.29 -24.27
N ALA A 989 -35.87 -19.41 -23.43
CA ALA A 989 -36.46 -18.16 -23.91
C ALA A 989 -35.40 -17.23 -24.52
N PHE A 990 -34.20 -17.19 -23.92
CA PHE A 990 -33.04 -16.48 -24.46
C PHE A 990 -32.55 -17.11 -25.80
N GLU A 991 -32.46 -18.43 -25.88
CA GLU A 991 -32.03 -19.13 -27.11
C GLU A 991 -33.01 -18.94 -28.28
N LYS A 992 -34.31 -18.75 -27.99
CA LYS A 992 -35.37 -18.54 -28.98
C LYS A 992 -35.57 -17.08 -29.39
N ARG A 993 -34.75 -16.15 -28.91
CA ARG A 993 -34.81 -14.74 -29.34
C ARG A 993 -34.68 -14.61 -30.85
N LYS A 994 -35.39 -13.64 -31.41
CA LYS A 994 -35.34 -13.32 -32.85
C LYS A 994 -34.30 -12.23 -33.14
N THR A 995 -34.02 -11.41 -32.15
CA THR A 995 -33.08 -10.29 -32.21
C THR A 995 -31.88 -10.55 -31.29
N SER A 996 -30.72 -10.04 -31.71
CA SER A 996 -29.53 -10.10 -30.86
C SER A 996 -29.76 -9.32 -29.55
N PRO A 997 -29.13 -9.72 -28.43
CA PRO A 997 -29.22 -8.97 -27.18
C PRO A 997 -28.82 -7.51 -27.35
N ALA A 998 -29.56 -6.61 -26.70
CA ALA A 998 -29.38 -5.16 -26.85
C ALA A 998 -28.15 -4.59 -26.11
N SER A 999 -27.42 -5.43 -25.35
CA SER A 999 -26.20 -5.06 -24.64
C SER A 999 -25.06 -6.01 -25.02
N TYR A 1000 -23.85 -5.47 -25.18
CA TYR A 1000 -22.64 -6.25 -25.47
C TYR A 1000 -22.05 -6.87 -24.19
N PHE A 1001 -21.85 -6.06 -23.15
CA PHE A 1001 -21.25 -6.51 -21.90
C PHE A 1001 -22.21 -7.38 -21.10
N ALA A 1002 -23.49 -6.97 -20.96
CA ALA A 1002 -24.51 -7.77 -20.26
C ALA A 1002 -25.13 -8.85 -21.15
N SER A 1003 -24.43 -9.34 -22.17
CA SER A 1003 -24.97 -10.35 -23.09
C SER A 1003 -24.85 -11.75 -22.52
N MET A 1004 -25.97 -12.46 -22.32
CA MET A 1004 -25.96 -13.90 -22.00
C MET A 1004 -25.30 -14.70 -23.11
N LYS A 1005 -25.31 -14.23 -24.37
CA LYS A 1005 -24.59 -14.87 -25.48
C LYS A 1005 -23.09 -14.98 -25.19
N ASN A 1006 -22.53 -13.92 -24.61
CA ASN A 1006 -21.11 -13.84 -24.30
C ASN A 1006 -20.78 -14.52 -22.97
N TRP A 1007 -21.63 -14.38 -21.94
CA TRP A 1007 -21.34 -14.90 -20.59
C TRP A 1007 -21.69 -16.38 -20.39
N THR A 1008 -22.72 -16.92 -21.05
CA THR A 1008 -23.15 -18.31 -20.82
C THR A 1008 -22.04 -19.33 -21.10
N PRO A 1009 -21.29 -19.23 -22.22
CA PRO A 1009 -20.16 -20.14 -22.45
C PRO A 1009 -19.08 -20.04 -21.37
N ILE A 1010 -18.85 -18.83 -20.84
CA ILE A 1010 -17.83 -18.57 -19.81
C ILE A 1010 -18.22 -19.22 -18.48
N MET A 1011 -19.46 -19.00 -18.03
CA MET A 1011 -19.97 -19.58 -16.78
C MET A 1011 -19.98 -21.11 -16.86
N LYS A 1012 -20.44 -21.69 -17.97
CA LYS A 1012 -20.42 -23.15 -18.21
C LYS A 1012 -19.00 -23.73 -18.17
N ASN A 1013 -18.03 -23.02 -18.75
CA ASN A 1013 -16.64 -23.48 -18.74
C ASN A 1013 -16.02 -23.42 -17.35
N TYR A 1014 -16.16 -22.31 -16.61
CA TYR A 1014 -15.68 -22.23 -15.23
C TYR A 1014 -16.32 -23.29 -14.34
N GLU A 1015 -17.63 -23.49 -14.45
CA GLU A 1015 -18.37 -24.54 -13.74
C GLU A 1015 -17.86 -25.95 -14.10
N ALA A 1016 -17.52 -26.19 -15.37
CA ALA A 1016 -16.87 -27.41 -15.84
C ALA A 1016 -15.35 -27.46 -15.54
N LYS A 1017 -14.82 -26.52 -14.74
CA LYS A 1017 -13.40 -26.38 -14.39
C LYS A 1017 -12.47 -26.25 -15.60
N LYS A 1018 -12.94 -25.57 -16.64
CA LYS A 1018 -12.19 -25.25 -17.87
C LYS A 1018 -11.92 -23.74 -17.95
N PRO A 1019 -10.72 -23.30 -18.33
CA PRO A 1019 -10.44 -21.89 -18.52
C PRO A 1019 -11.27 -21.32 -19.68
N SER A 1020 -11.75 -20.10 -19.52
CA SER A 1020 -12.49 -19.39 -20.57
C SER A 1020 -12.41 -17.89 -20.35
N TYR A 1021 -12.47 -17.11 -21.43
CA TYR A 1021 -12.31 -15.67 -21.35
C TYR A 1021 -13.30 -14.93 -22.25
N PHE A 1022 -13.93 -13.90 -21.69
CA PHE A 1022 -14.70 -12.88 -22.40
C PHE A 1022 -14.34 -11.50 -21.86
N ALA A 1023 -14.46 -11.34 -20.53
CA ALA A 1023 -13.99 -10.19 -19.78
C ALA A 1023 -13.33 -10.66 -18.47
N THR A 1024 -12.43 -9.85 -17.92
CA THR A 1024 -11.67 -10.20 -16.71
C THR A 1024 -12.59 -10.17 -15.49
N PRO A 1025 -12.87 -11.29 -14.80
CA PRO A 1025 -13.57 -11.29 -13.52
C PRO A 1025 -12.66 -10.73 -12.42
N SER A 1026 -13.20 -10.31 -11.28
CA SER A 1026 -12.39 -9.95 -10.10
C SER A 1026 -12.04 -11.21 -9.30
N PRO A 1027 -10.78 -11.67 -9.28
CA PRO A 1027 -10.44 -12.90 -8.58
C PRO A 1027 -10.67 -12.78 -7.06
N GLN A 1028 -10.30 -11.64 -6.47
CA GLN A 1028 -10.44 -11.38 -5.03
C GLN A 1028 -11.91 -11.42 -4.58
N LEU A 1029 -12.83 -10.82 -5.35
CA LEU A 1029 -14.25 -10.85 -5.00
C LEU A 1029 -14.86 -12.25 -5.19
N VAL A 1030 -14.39 -13.04 -6.15
CA VAL A 1030 -14.85 -14.43 -6.32
C VAL A 1030 -14.35 -15.31 -5.16
N HIS A 1031 -13.11 -15.12 -4.68
CA HIS A 1031 -12.62 -15.78 -3.44
C HIS A 1031 -13.44 -15.39 -2.21
N ALA A 1032 -13.79 -14.10 -2.08
CA ALA A 1032 -14.66 -13.63 -1.01
C ALA A 1032 -16.06 -14.23 -1.08
N LEU A 1033 -16.63 -14.30 -2.28
CA LEU A 1033 -17.93 -14.95 -2.49
C LEU A 1033 -17.86 -16.46 -2.19
N ASN A 1034 -16.80 -17.16 -2.61
CA ASN A 1034 -16.57 -18.56 -2.29
C ASN A 1034 -16.53 -18.79 -0.77
N THR A 1035 -15.80 -17.95 -0.05
CA THR A 1035 -15.69 -18.01 1.42
C THR A 1035 -17.05 -17.78 2.08
N ALA A 1036 -17.78 -16.74 1.66
CA ALA A 1036 -19.11 -16.44 2.18
C ALA A 1036 -20.12 -17.58 1.91
N LEU A 1037 -20.11 -18.16 0.71
CA LEU A 1037 -20.97 -19.29 0.36
C LEU A 1037 -20.63 -20.55 1.16
N LYS A 1038 -19.34 -20.84 1.38
CA LYS A 1038 -18.91 -21.93 2.28
C LYS A 1038 -19.48 -21.76 3.68
N GLN A 1039 -19.44 -20.55 4.23
CA GLN A 1039 -20.01 -20.25 5.55
C GLN A 1039 -21.53 -20.41 5.56
N ILE A 1040 -22.23 -19.90 4.54
CA ILE A 1040 -23.70 -20.01 4.43
C ILE A 1040 -24.13 -21.48 4.34
N LEU A 1041 -23.44 -22.27 3.52
CA LEU A 1041 -23.78 -23.66 3.23
C LEU A 1041 -23.23 -24.67 4.25
N ALA A 1042 -22.45 -24.20 5.24
CA ALA A 1042 -21.96 -25.04 6.33
C ALA A 1042 -23.09 -25.57 7.24
N LYS A 1043 -24.27 -24.95 7.18
CA LYS A 1043 -25.48 -25.35 7.90
C LYS A 1043 -26.67 -25.38 6.93
N PRO A 1044 -27.76 -26.09 7.28
CA PRO A 1044 -28.99 -26.01 6.51
C PRO A 1044 -29.48 -24.57 6.37
N LEU A 1045 -29.89 -24.17 5.15
CA LEU A 1045 -30.37 -22.81 4.87
C LEU A 1045 -31.58 -22.42 5.74
N SER A 1046 -32.43 -23.39 6.07
CA SER A 1046 -33.58 -23.20 6.96
C SER A 1046 -33.20 -22.66 8.35
N GLU A 1047 -32.06 -23.09 8.91
CA GLU A 1047 -31.55 -22.56 10.17
C GLU A 1047 -31.15 -21.09 10.03
N ARG A 1048 -30.52 -20.73 8.90
CA ARG A 1048 -30.14 -19.35 8.61
C ARG A 1048 -31.37 -18.46 8.47
N PHE A 1049 -32.41 -18.92 7.75
CA PHE A 1049 -33.65 -18.17 7.59
C PHE A 1049 -34.36 -17.97 8.93
N ALA A 1050 -34.50 -19.04 9.72
CA ALA A 1050 -35.11 -18.97 11.05
C ALA A 1050 -34.39 -17.97 11.97
N ARG A 1051 -33.05 -17.90 11.89
CA ARG A 1051 -32.27 -16.93 12.68
C ARG A 1051 -32.54 -15.49 12.25
N HIS A 1052 -32.68 -15.21 10.95
CA HIS A 1052 -33.04 -13.88 10.48
C HIS A 1052 -34.46 -13.49 10.90
N THR A 1053 -35.41 -14.44 10.86
CA THR A 1053 -36.77 -14.22 11.38
C THR A 1053 -36.74 -13.86 12.87
N GLU A 1054 -36.07 -14.63 13.71
CA GLU A 1054 -35.98 -14.38 15.16
C GLU A 1054 -35.44 -12.99 15.49
N VAL A 1055 -34.34 -12.58 14.83
CA VAL A 1055 -33.70 -11.28 15.09
C VAL A 1055 -34.55 -10.13 14.53
N SER A 1056 -35.16 -10.31 13.36
CA SER A 1056 -36.08 -9.33 12.79
C SER A 1056 -37.29 -9.10 13.70
N ASP A 1057 -37.88 -10.16 14.24
CA ASP A 1057 -39.00 -10.07 15.18
C ASP A 1057 -38.61 -9.33 16.47
N LYS A 1058 -37.39 -9.57 16.96
CA LYS A 1058 -36.82 -8.81 18.09
C LYS A 1058 -36.68 -7.32 17.76
N VAL A 1059 -36.17 -6.97 16.58
CA VAL A 1059 -36.03 -5.57 16.14
C VAL A 1059 -37.40 -4.92 16.01
N LYS A 1060 -38.35 -5.56 15.31
CA LYS A 1060 -39.72 -5.06 15.13
C LYS A 1060 -40.43 -4.86 16.46
N LYS A 1061 -40.28 -5.80 17.40
CA LYS A 1061 -40.80 -5.68 18.76
C LYS A 1061 -40.19 -4.48 19.49
N ALA A 1062 -38.87 -4.29 19.42
CA ALA A 1062 -38.22 -3.14 20.03
C ALA A 1062 -38.69 -1.80 19.43
N VAL A 1063 -38.92 -1.76 18.11
CA VAL A 1063 -39.50 -0.59 17.43
C VAL A 1063 -40.93 -0.30 17.93
N GLN A 1064 -41.76 -1.32 18.09
CA GLN A 1064 -43.11 -1.19 18.67
C GLN A 1064 -43.06 -0.77 20.15
N ASP A 1065 -42.15 -1.32 20.93
CA ASP A 1065 -41.93 -0.97 22.33
C ASP A 1065 -41.46 0.49 22.49
N LEU A 1066 -40.80 1.06 21.47
CA LEU A 1066 -40.49 2.49 21.39
C LEU A 1066 -41.68 3.35 20.94
N GLY A 1067 -42.83 2.77 20.60
CA GLY A 1067 -44.01 3.49 20.09
C GLY A 1067 -43.90 3.94 18.64
N LEU A 1068 -42.94 3.38 17.88
CA LEU A 1068 -42.71 3.71 16.48
C LEU A 1068 -43.46 2.74 15.55
N GLN A 1069 -43.68 3.17 14.31
CA GLN A 1069 -44.36 2.39 13.28
C GLN A 1069 -43.38 1.90 12.22
N VAL A 1070 -43.59 0.67 11.76
CA VAL A 1070 -42.88 0.10 10.59
C VAL A 1070 -43.62 0.52 9.33
N VAL A 1071 -42.87 0.83 8.25
CA VAL A 1071 -43.45 1.25 6.97
C VAL A 1071 -44.30 0.14 6.35
N ALA A 1072 -43.80 -1.10 6.34
CA ALA A 1072 -44.57 -2.27 5.90
C ALA A 1072 -45.74 -2.54 6.87
N THR A 1073 -46.95 -2.43 6.32
CA THR A 1073 -48.21 -2.26 7.07
C THR A 1073 -48.74 -3.55 7.68
N LYS A 1074 -48.52 -4.69 7.02
CA LYS A 1074 -48.98 -6.00 7.49
C LYS A 1074 -47.80 -6.85 7.96
N PRO A 1075 -47.89 -7.57 9.08
CA PRO A 1075 -46.80 -8.42 9.59
C PRO A 1075 -46.24 -9.40 8.55
N GLU A 1076 -47.11 -10.04 7.76
CA GLU A 1076 -46.74 -10.99 6.71
C GLU A 1076 -45.98 -10.35 5.53
N ASP A 1077 -46.09 -9.02 5.36
CA ASP A 1077 -45.42 -8.25 4.32
C ASP A 1077 -44.13 -7.58 4.87
N GLN A 1078 -43.70 -7.87 6.11
CA GLN A 1078 -42.51 -7.25 6.70
C GLN A 1078 -41.27 -8.12 6.55
N ALA A 1079 -40.28 -7.63 5.81
CA ALA A 1079 -39.04 -8.35 5.56
C ALA A 1079 -38.27 -8.76 6.84
N HIS A 1080 -37.52 -9.84 6.75
CA HIS A 1080 -36.60 -10.32 7.78
C HIS A 1080 -35.22 -9.70 7.65
N ALA A 1081 -34.83 -9.21 6.48
CA ALA A 1081 -33.49 -8.67 6.23
C ALA A 1081 -33.28 -7.21 6.72
N MET A 1082 -34.36 -6.43 6.80
CA MET A 1082 -34.31 -5.04 7.23
C MET A 1082 -35.66 -4.53 7.74
N THR A 1083 -35.66 -3.41 8.47
CA THR A 1083 -36.86 -2.71 8.91
C THR A 1083 -36.79 -1.23 8.54
N ALA A 1084 -37.84 -0.74 7.89
CA ALA A 1084 -38.05 0.69 7.63
C ALA A 1084 -38.96 1.27 8.72
N ILE A 1085 -38.50 2.30 9.42
CA ILE A 1085 -39.10 2.80 10.66
C ILE A 1085 -39.49 4.25 10.49
N TYR A 1086 -40.78 4.57 10.61
CA TYR A 1086 -41.26 5.95 10.64
C TYR A 1086 -40.69 6.70 11.84
N LEU A 1087 -40.22 7.93 11.58
CA LEU A 1087 -39.79 8.84 12.63
C LEU A 1087 -41.01 9.55 13.23
N PRO A 1088 -40.99 9.88 14.54
CA PRO A 1088 -41.96 10.79 15.14
C PRO A 1088 -41.99 12.14 14.42
N GLU A 1089 -43.13 12.85 14.44
CA GLU A 1089 -43.28 14.13 13.72
C GLU A 1089 -42.24 15.20 14.10
N ASN A 1090 -41.76 15.18 15.35
CA ASN A 1090 -40.77 16.12 15.87
C ASN A 1090 -39.31 15.70 15.61
N VAL A 1091 -39.05 14.53 15.02
CA VAL A 1091 -37.70 14.01 14.77
C VAL A 1091 -37.45 13.94 13.27
N LYS A 1092 -36.39 14.61 12.79
CA LYS A 1092 -36.01 14.58 11.37
C LYS A 1092 -34.76 13.76 11.15
N ILE A 1093 -34.61 13.24 9.93
CA ILE A 1093 -33.43 12.45 9.50
C ILE A 1093 -32.10 13.18 9.80
N PRO A 1094 -31.93 14.48 9.51
CA PRO A 1094 -30.69 15.21 9.82
C PRO A 1094 -30.38 15.32 11.32
N ASP A 1095 -31.35 15.09 12.20
CA ASP A 1095 -31.17 15.19 13.64
C ASP A 1095 -30.75 13.86 14.26
N ILE A 1096 -31.32 12.75 13.78
CA ILE A 1096 -31.16 11.42 14.37
C ILE A 1096 -29.97 10.62 13.80
N LEU A 1097 -29.71 10.68 12.49
CA LEU A 1097 -28.62 9.91 11.88
C LEU A 1097 -27.23 10.30 12.42
N PRO A 1098 -26.90 11.61 12.59
CA PRO A 1098 -25.62 11.99 13.20
C PRO A 1098 -25.47 11.52 14.66
N LYS A 1099 -26.57 11.43 15.42
CA LYS A 1099 -26.55 10.95 16.81
C LYS A 1099 -26.31 9.44 16.89
N LEU A 1100 -26.91 8.68 15.97
CA LEU A 1100 -26.61 7.26 15.81
C LEU A 1100 -25.13 7.06 15.43
N ALA A 1101 -24.64 7.82 14.44
CA ALA A 1101 -23.25 7.74 13.99
C ALA A 1101 -22.26 8.12 15.11
N GLY A 1102 -22.58 9.14 15.92
CA GLY A 1102 -21.80 9.53 17.09
C GLY A 1102 -21.75 8.45 18.20
N LYS A 1103 -22.68 7.48 18.16
CA LYS A 1103 -22.69 6.28 19.02
C LYS A 1103 -22.11 5.05 18.31
N GLY A 1104 -21.48 5.22 17.15
CA GLY A 1104 -20.87 4.13 16.40
C GLY A 1104 -21.87 3.22 15.69
N VAL A 1105 -23.05 3.71 15.32
CA VAL A 1105 -24.06 2.93 14.56
C VAL A 1105 -24.52 3.71 13.33
N VAL A 1106 -24.53 3.07 12.16
CA VAL A 1106 -24.89 3.74 10.90
C VAL A 1106 -26.18 3.15 10.31
N PHE A 1107 -27.24 3.95 10.28
CA PHE A 1107 -28.50 3.68 9.56
C PHE A 1107 -28.62 4.57 8.33
N ALA A 1108 -29.56 4.24 7.43
CA ALA A 1108 -29.80 5.01 6.22
C ALA A 1108 -31.11 5.81 6.29
N GLY A 1109 -31.16 6.95 5.61
CA GLY A 1109 -32.42 7.69 5.40
C GLY A 1109 -33.35 6.98 4.42
N GLY A 1110 -34.63 7.39 4.42
CA GLY A 1110 -35.64 6.93 3.48
C GLY A 1110 -35.37 7.36 2.03
N ILE A 1111 -35.82 6.55 1.07
CA ILE A 1111 -35.63 6.79 -0.38
C ILE A 1111 -36.90 6.58 -1.21
N HIS A 1112 -38.00 6.13 -0.59
CA HIS A 1112 -39.29 6.01 -1.28
C HIS A 1112 -39.81 7.41 -1.67
N LYS A 1113 -40.11 7.62 -2.96
CA LYS A 1113 -40.42 8.93 -3.56
C LYS A 1113 -41.45 9.76 -2.76
N ALA A 1114 -42.51 9.12 -2.24
CA ALA A 1114 -43.58 9.80 -1.52
C ALA A 1114 -43.29 10.13 -0.04
N ILE A 1115 -42.34 9.45 0.60
CA ILE A 1115 -42.15 9.52 2.07
C ILE A 1115 -40.68 9.63 2.49
N ALA A 1116 -39.74 9.87 1.57
CA ALA A 1116 -38.29 9.79 1.79
C ALA A 1116 -37.79 10.50 3.07
N THR A 1117 -38.40 11.63 3.44
CA THR A 1117 -38.00 12.44 4.61
C THR A 1117 -38.58 11.98 5.95
N LYS A 1118 -39.46 10.97 5.96
CA LYS A 1118 -40.30 10.61 7.13
C LYS A 1118 -39.83 9.38 7.90
N TYR A 1119 -38.83 8.65 7.42
CA TYR A 1119 -38.45 7.35 7.99
C TYR A 1119 -36.96 7.07 7.80
N ILE A 1120 -36.44 6.14 8.59
CA ILE A 1120 -35.08 5.62 8.50
C ILE A 1120 -35.12 4.12 8.18
N ARG A 1121 -34.00 3.58 7.72
CA ARG A 1121 -33.85 2.18 7.31
C ARG A 1121 -32.72 1.53 8.09
N PHE A 1122 -33.07 0.46 8.79
CA PHE A 1122 -32.19 -0.36 9.61
C PHE A 1122 -32.04 -1.74 8.93
N GLY A 1123 -30.86 -2.01 8.38
CA GLY A 1123 -30.48 -3.33 7.87
C GLY A 1123 -29.99 -4.24 9.00
N HIS A 1124 -30.50 -5.47 9.03
CA HIS A 1124 -30.15 -6.49 10.01
C HIS A 1124 -30.05 -7.83 9.29
N MET A 1125 -28.94 -8.03 8.59
CA MET A 1125 -28.71 -9.21 7.77
C MET A 1125 -27.23 -9.60 7.78
N GLY A 1126 -26.94 -10.84 7.41
CA GLY A 1126 -25.57 -11.35 7.35
C GLY A 1126 -24.96 -11.58 8.74
N VAL A 1127 -23.66 -11.32 8.88
CA VAL A 1127 -22.90 -11.67 10.10
C VAL A 1127 -23.44 -10.99 11.36
N SER A 1128 -23.98 -9.77 11.24
CA SER A 1128 -24.60 -9.02 12.34
C SER A 1128 -25.79 -9.75 12.99
N VAL A 1129 -26.39 -10.71 12.27
CA VAL A 1129 -27.52 -11.53 12.72
C VAL A 1129 -27.10 -12.97 13.00
N THR A 1130 -26.23 -13.53 12.16
CA THR A 1130 -25.91 -14.96 12.20
C THR A 1130 -24.78 -15.33 13.14
N ASP A 1131 -23.91 -14.39 13.52
CA ASP A 1131 -22.90 -14.63 14.55
C ASP A 1131 -23.47 -14.28 15.95
N PRO A 1132 -23.69 -15.27 16.83
CA PRO A 1132 -24.22 -15.02 18.17
C PRO A 1132 -23.25 -14.27 19.09
N ASN A 1133 -21.97 -14.14 18.73
CA ASN A 1133 -20.98 -13.44 19.54
C ASN A 1133 -20.99 -11.92 19.30
N ARG A 1134 -21.64 -11.44 18.24
CA ARG A 1134 -21.72 -10.01 17.91
C ARG A 1134 -22.92 -9.38 18.63
N ARG A 1135 -22.71 -8.17 19.16
CA ARG A 1135 -23.75 -7.37 19.84
C ARG A 1135 -24.28 -6.22 18.98
N ASP A 1136 -24.05 -6.29 17.67
CA ASP A 1136 -24.35 -5.23 16.70
C ASP A 1136 -25.82 -4.76 16.78
N ILE A 1137 -26.77 -5.71 16.74
CA ILE A 1137 -28.20 -5.40 16.77
C ILE A 1137 -28.64 -4.83 18.11
N ASP A 1138 -28.15 -5.36 19.22
CA ASP A 1138 -28.49 -4.86 20.56
C ASP A 1138 -27.97 -3.44 20.77
N HIS A 1139 -26.72 -3.19 20.38
CA HIS A 1139 -26.11 -1.88 20.43
C HIS A 1139 -26.87 -0.87 19.55
N ALA A 1140 -27.32 -1.28 18.37
CA ALA A 1140 -28.11 -0.44 17.48
C ALA A 1140 -29.48 -0.05 18.06
N LEU A 1141 -30.17 -0.99 18.73
CA LEU A 1141 -31.44 -0.71 19.40
C LEU A 1141 -31.28 0.24 20.59
N GLU A 1142 -30.23 0.05 21.39
CA GLU A 1142 -29.87 0.96 22.49
C GLU A 1142 -29.54 2.36 21.96
N ALA A 1143 -28.72 2.44 20.91
CA ALA A 1143 -28.35 3.70 20.26
C ALA A 1143 -29.56 4.41 19.65
N LEU A 1144 -30.50 3.67 19.03
CA LEU A 1144 -31.75 4.21 18.50
C LEU A 1144 -32.61 4.82 19.61
N LYS A 1145 -32.85 4.07 20.70
CA LYS A 1145 -33.62 4.54 21.86
C LYS A 1145 -33.04 5.82 22.45
N SER A 1146 -31.73 5.84 22.71
CA SER A 1146 -31.06 7.00 23.27
C SER A 1146 -31.05 8.20 22.32
N SER A 1147 -30.83 7.98 21.02
CA SER A 1147 -30.82 9.07 20.02
C SER A 1147 -32.20 9.69 19.82
N LEU A 1148 -33.28 8.91 19.91
CA LEU A 1148 -34.64 9.43 19.92
C LEU A 1148 -34.89 10.33 21.13
N SER A 1149 -34.45 9.90 22.32
CA SER A 1149 -34.55 10.72 23.55
C SER A 1149 -33.79 12.04 23.44
N GLU A 1150 -32.58 12.02 22.85
CA GLU A 1150 -31.78 13.24 22.60
C GLU A 1150 -32.40 14.16 21.55
N CYS A 1151 -33.19 13.62 20.62
CA CYS A 1151 -34.02 14.41 19.70
C CYS A 1151 -35.31 14.93 20.36
N GLY A 1152 -35.49 14.74 21.67
CA GLY A 1152 -36.66 15.21 22.42
C GLY A 1152 -37.90 14.35 22.24
N TYR A 1153 -37.77 13.10 21.78
CA TYR A 1153 -38.87 12.14 21.77
C TYR A 1153 -38.99 11.45 23.13
N GLN A 1154 -40.17 11.54 23.74
CA GLN A 1154 -40.56 10.74 24.89
C GLN A 1154 -41.81 9.95 24.50
N LYS A 1155 -41.79 8.64 24.75
CA LYS A 1155 -42.96 7.78 24.55
C LYS A 1155 -44.06 8.25 25.51
N ALA A 1156 -45.21 8.60 24.95
CA ALA A 1156 -46.40 9.00 25.71
C ALA A 1156 -46.97 7.85 26.55
#